data_AF-Q86I62-F1
#
_entry.id   AF-Q86I62-F1
#
_cell.length_a   1.000
_cell.length_b   1.000
_cell.length_c   1.000
_cell.angle_alpha   90.00
_cell.angle_beta   90.00
_cell.angle_gamma   90.00
#
_symmetry.space_group_name_H-M   'P 1'
#
loop_
_entity.id
_entity.type
_entity.pdbx_description
1 polymer ?
#
loop_
_entity_poly.entity_id
_entity_poly.type
_entity_poly.pdbx_seq_one_letter_code
_entity_poly.pdbx_strand_id
1 'polypeptide(L)'
;MSTTPINNKGKNYGGGYNKQYLILLLADGILAFVNWSLMVEFISVIWFFPMGFMGFTGWEAALLAIFTPIFLGIGFINRIVSRFNLPIRLVAQLLAFFAIFPWAIDKASIKNDEFGIFSSPHVTKTFFVSVAVALDWLAQCNSFANVKSAVRRERGAYAYALAIVLHAIIRLPYLSINPFMTWSNWIVFGMILVLVAFVILMGENINASDEKKSGAIWSIEHETSSSSTIATGVSFGGIIFFNQLLFSTYGLIPRWVGLNPFPYGLFVILGMMAGVVISKKKHLVTSRNFFIFALILSAIFGWCSGTVPFIVGFIGLISASLLGAYCNSLWIVLIEKVSNTEKLGQLFTSAMLTYTVLLFWAIYVVSYKFVPWWLGSTLLRERNQTLIIACVLATGIAFVYKSLRSSGGSSSSSIKREKSNKDQPSYPNKDVFNILFGLLVLLLLFSVNRAITHPTDSSIAGHHYTRDLTATSVTNTAPTDIKSMIWTIHFGYDNFGRNSFPNVTKVIKDHGANIIGLLESDLSRVMTSNRDLVEWIATELHMYSDFGPEPSRNTWGCALLTIFPIISSDRVILPSPEGELACLIDAVLLIDETPVNVIVTHFGNTEDVLDRKLQTEGAAAIVKKNADMPIIFLSYITTKVNTENYNTLRASGLDDTTNEGRYCQYIFYKNLQLNKFQRFSSFDISDTEQQVASFSVIKENKQQQQQTEQQTQQ
;
A
#
# COMPACT_ATOMS: atom_id res chain seq x y z
N MET A 1 -66.05 -11.40 35.70
CA MET A 1 -65.10 -12.25 34.96
C MET A 1 -65.45 -12.21 33.49
N SER A 2 -64.78 -11.36 32.71
CA SER A 2 -64.79 -11.35 31.24
C SER A 2 -63.93 -10.15 30.82
N THR A 3 -62.61 -10.31 30.89
CA THR A 3 -61.68 -9.35 30.30
C THR A 3 -61.64 -9.64 28.81
N THR A 4 -62.28 -8.78 28.03
CA THR A 4 -62.29 -8.82 26.56
C THR A 4 -60.83 -8.74 26.06
N PRO A 5 -60.41 -9.63 25.14
CA PRO A 5 -59.01 -9.70 24.73
C PRO A 5 -58.67 -8.52 23.83
N ILE A 6 -57.70 -7.71 24.26
CA ILE A 6 -57.07 -6.68 23.43
C ILE A 6 -56.36 -7.41 22.29
N ASN A 7 -57.00 -7.37 21.13
CA ASN A 7 -56.52 -7.91 19.88
C ASN A 7 -55.33 -7.05 19.42
N ASN A 8 -54.13 -7.36 19.92
CA ASN A 8 -52.87 -6.80 19.44
C ASN A 8 -52.62 -7.32 18.02
N LYS A 9 -53.31 -6.73 17.04
CA LYS A 9 -52.84 -6.68 15.66
C LYS A 9 -51.58 -5.80 15.67
N GLY A 10 -50.46 -6.41 16.05
CA GLY A 10 -49.14 -5.84 15.88
C GLY A 10 -49.02 -5.41 14.43
N LYS A 11 -48.91 -4.10 14.22
CA LYS A 11 -48.68 -3.47 12.93
C LYS A 11 -47.57 -4.25 12.23
N ASN A 12 -47.92 -4.98 11.17
CA ASN A 12 -46.94 -5.42 10.20
C ASN A 12 -46.19 -4.16 9.76
N TYR A 13 -44.91 -4.04 10.12
CA TYR A 13 -43.97 -3.14 9.45
C TYR A 13 -43.79 -3.67 8.02
N GLY A 14 -44.82 -3.47 7.20
CA GLY A 14 -44.79 -3.77 5.79
C GLY A 14 -43.84 -2.81 5.11
N GLY A 15 -42.73 -3.33 4.59
CA GLY A 15 -42.13 -2.97 3.30
C GLY A 15 -41.82 -1.50 2.98
N GLY A 16 -41.85 -0.58 3.94
CA GLY A 16 -41.52 0.82 3.73
C GLY A 16 -40.04 0.98 3.43
N TYR A 17 -39.71 1.49 2.24
CA TYR A 17 -38.38 1.95 1.83
C TYR A 17 -37.73 2.76 2.97
N ASN A 18 -36.79 2.18 3.72
CA ASN A 18 -36.15 2.85 4.85
C ASN A 18 -35.04 3.79 4.34
N LYS A 19 -35.41 4.87 3.63
CA LYS A 19 -34.48 5.90 3.14
C LYS A 19 -33.57 6.43 4.26
N GLN A 20 -34.03 6.40 5.51
CA GLN A 20 -33.27 6.85 6.67
C GLN A 20 -32.07 5.95 6.97
N TYR A 21 -32.19 4.61 6.88
CA TYR A 21 -31.06 3.71 7.15
C TYR A 21 -29.92 3.91 6.14
N LEU A 22 -30.24 3.98 4.84
CA LEU A 22 -29.25 4.18 3.79
C LEU A 22 -28.49 5.51 3.96
N ILE A 23 -29.21 6.61 4.24
CA ILE A 23 -28.60 7.93 4.46
C ILE A 23 -27.65 7.89 5.67
N LEU A 24 -28.05 7.24 6.76
CA LEU A 24 -27.20 7.10 7.95
C LEU A 24 -25.99 6.19 7.71
N LEU A 25 -26.17 5.12 6.93
CA LEU A 25 -25.07 4.22 6.55
C LEU A 25 -24.04 4.96 5.68
N LEU A 26 -24.48 5.80 4.75
CA LEU A 26 -23.59 6.64 3.95
C LEU A 26 -22.82 7.65 4.81
N ALA A 27 -23.50 8.31 5.77
CA ALA A 27 -22.85 9.25 6.68
C ALA A 27 -21.80 8.57 7.58
N ASP A 28 -22.12 7.42 8.18
CA ASP A 28 -21.14 6.62 8.92
C ASP A 28 -19.99 6.15 8.00
N GLY A 29 -20.30 5.79 6.75
CA GLY A 29 -19.34 5.38 5.73
C GLY A 29 -18.34 6.48 5.38
N ILE A 30 -18.78 7.74 5.27
CA ILE A 30 -17.91 8.90 5.04
C ILE A 30 -16.92 9.07 6.20
N LEU A 31 -17.42 9.09 7.45
CA LEU A 31 -16.54 9.27 8.61
C LEU A 31 -15.57 8.10 8.76
N ALA A 32 -16.01 6.87 8.45
CA ALA A 32 -15.16 5.68 8.44
C ALA A 32 -14.10 5.73 7.32
N PHE A 33 -14.45 6.22 6.13
CA PHE A 33 -13.52 6.39 5.00
C PHE A 33 -12.42 7.39 5.31
N VAL A 34 -12.76 8.54 5.90
CA VAL A 34 -11.77 9.54 6.33
C VAL A 34 -10.89 8.97 7.45
N ASN A 35 -11.50 8.31 8.45
CA ASN A 35 -10.74 7.65 9.52
C ASN A 35 -9.75 6.61 8.97
N TRP A 36 -10.21 5.73 8.07
CA TRP A 36 -9.38 4.69 7.46
C TRP A 36 -8.25 5.29 6.60
N SER A 37 -8.56 6.34 5.83
CA SER A 37 -7.57 7.08 5.06
C SER A 37 -6.46 7.64 5.96
N LEU A 38 -6.83 8.22 7.11
CA LEU A 38 -5.86 8.70 8.10
C LEU A 38 -5.04 7.54 8.68
N MET A 39 -5.64 6.39 9.00
CA MET A 39 -4.89 5.23 9.50
C MET A 39 -3.84 4.72 8.50
N VAL A 40 -4.18 4.70 7.21
CA VAL A 40 -3.28 4.24 6.14
C VAL A 40 -2.14 5.24 5.89
N GLU A 41 -2.42 6.53 5.89
CA GLU A 41 -1.41 7.59 5.65
C GLU A 41 -0.61 7.94 6.90
N PHE A 42 -1.09 7.61 8.10
CA PHE A 42 -0.40 8.00 9.34
C PHE A 42 1.00 7.40 9.45
N ILE A 43 1.17 6.14 9.03
CA ILE A 43 2.46 5.46 9.11
C ILE A 43 3.49 6.08 8.16
N SER A 44 3.07 6.56 6.98
CA SER A 44 3.99 7.24 6.05
C SER A 44 4.45 8.60 6.54
N VAL A 45 3.57 9.32 7.25
CA VAL A 45 3.92 10.58 7.92
C VAL A 45 4.96 10.34 9.02
N ILE A 46 4.91 9.21 9.73
CA ILE A 46 5.94 8.87 10.72
C ILE A 46 7.23 8.37 10.05
N TRP A 47 7.12 7.57 8.99
CA TRP A 47 8.24 6.89 8.33
C TRP A 47 9.26 7.85 7.70
N PHE A 48 8.84 9.05 7.32
CA PHE A 48 9.74 10.05 6.71
C PHE A 48 10.98 10.34 7.57
N PHE A 49 10.84 10.42 8.90
CA PHE A 49 11.95 10.71 9.80
C PHE A 49 13.02 9.59 9.83
N PRO A 50 12.69 8.33 10.19
CA PRO A 50 13.70 7.28 10.23
C PRO A 50 14.32 7.00 8.87
N MET A 51 13.60 7.24 7.78
CA MET A 51 14.14 7.15 6.42
C MET A 51 15.18 8.24 6.14
N GLY A 52 14.84 9.52 6.36
CA GLY A 52 15.74 10.63 6.05
C GLY A 52 16.98 10.73 6.96
N PHE A 53 16.84 10.35 8.23
CA PHE A 53 17.95 10.40 9.20
C PHE A 53 18.66 9.04 9.38
N MET A 54 18.20 7.99 8.70
CA MET A 54 18.71 6.62 8.83
C MET A 54 18.85 6.17 10.30
N GLY A 55 17.91 6.59 11.15
CA GLY A 55 17.98 6.39 12.61
C GLY A 55 16.79 6.97 13.35
N PHE A 56 16.73 6.76 14.67
CA PHE A 56 15.64 7.26 15.50
C PHE A 56 15.78 8.76 15.77
N THR A 57 14.70 9.50 15.56
CA THR A 57 14.64 10.96 15.77
C THR A 57 13.84 11.36 17.01
N GLY A 58 13.06 10.44 17.58
CA GLY A 58 12.09 10.69 18.63
C GLY A 58 10.68 10.97 18.11
N TRP A 59 10.53 11.40 16.85
CA TRP A 59 9.22 11.61 16.22
C TRP A 59 8.46 10.31 15.97
N GLU A 60 9.14 9.16 16.03
CA GLU A 60 8.51 7.84 16.00
C GLU A 60 7.54 7.65 17.17
N ALA A 61 7.69 8.41 18.27
CA ALA A 61 6.74 8.45 19.37
C ALA A 61 5.33 8.90 18.97
N ALA A 62 5.18 9.57 17.82
CA ALA A 62 3.88 9.86 17.21
C ALA A 62 3.01 8.60 17.08
N LEU A 63 3.60 7.41 16.89
CA LEU A 63 2.88 6.14 16.83
C LEU A 63 2.01 5.90 18.06
N LEU A 64 2.34 6.46 19.23
CA LEU A 64 1.52 6.38 20.45
C LEU A 64 0.09 6.93 20.26
N ALA A 65 -0.16 7.76 19.24
CA ALA A 65 -1.51 8.23 18.90
C ALA A 65 -2.50 7.08 18.66
N ILE A 66 -2.06 5.93 18.14
CA ILE A 66 -2.96 4.78 17.93
C ILE A 66 -3.36 4.10 19.25
N PHE A 67 -2.59 4.29 20.33
CA PHE A 67 -2.84 3.67 21.64
C PHE A 67 -3.94 4.36 22.44
N THR A 68 -4.48 5.49 21.98
CA THR A 68 -5.51 6.25 22.71
C THR A 68 -6.74 5.46 23.13
N PRO A 69 -7.24 4.43 22.40
CA PRO A 69 -8.40 3.66 22.85
C PRO A 69 -8.21 2.95 24.20
N ILE A 70 -6.98 2.77 24.68
CA ILE A 70 -6.70 2.25 26.03
C ILE A 70 -7.36 3.13 27.10
N PHE A 71 -7.43 4.44 26.90
CA PHE A 71 -8.07 5.38 27.81
C PHE A 71 -9.58 5.15 27.96
N LEU A 72 -10.23 4.40 27.07
CA LEU A 72 -11.63 3.96 27.24
C LEU A 72 -11.81 2.97 28.40
N GLY A 73 -10.71 2.39 28.91
CA GLY A 73 -10.72 1.67 30.19
C GLY A 73 -10.99 2.57 31.40
N ILE A 74 -10.78 3.87 31.28
CA ILE A 74 -11.05 4.86 32.34
C ILE A 74 -12.50 5.34 32.18
N GLY A 75 -13.36 4.97 33.14
CA GLY A 75 -14.81 5.20 33.04
C GLY A 75 -15.23 6.66 32.80
N PHE A 76 -14.49 7.64 33.36
CA PHE A 76 -14.72 9.06 33.13
C PHE A 76 -14.47 9.47 31.68
N ILE A 77 -13.32 9.08 31.12
CA ILE A 77 -12.95 9.36 29.72
C ILE A 77 -13.94 8.67 28.79
N ASN A 78 -14.24 7.39 29.03
CA ASN A 78 -15.20 6.65 28.22
C ASN A 78 -16.57 7.35 28.13
N ARG A 79 -17.06 7.88 29.26
CA ARG A 79 -18.33 8.62 29.34
C ARG A 79 -18.28 9.93 28.57
N ILE A 80 -17.18 10.69 28.67
CA ILE A 80 -16.98 11.93 27.92
C ILE A 80 -16.95 11.66 26.43
N VAL A 81 -16.13 10.69 25.99
CA VAL A 81 -16.01 10.33 24.58
C VAL A 81 -17.35 9.83 24.04
N SER A 82 -18.11 9.03 24.79
CA SER A 82 -19.44 8.61 24.33
C SER A 82 -20.45 9.75 24.23
N ARG A 83 -20.35 10.78 25.09
CA ARG A 83 -21.24 11.95 25.04
C ARG A 83 -20.89 12.88 23.88
N PHE A 84 -19.60 13.11 23.62
CA PHE A 84 -19.10 14.05 22.63
C PHE A 84 -18.49 13.36 21.40
N ASN A 85 -18.86 12.10 21.15
CA ASN A 85 -18.24 11.25 20.13
C ASN A 85 -18.19 11.96 18.76
N LEU A 86 -19.36 12.36 18.27
CA LEU A 86 -19.51 12.94 16.95
C LEU A 86 -18.80 14.32 16.82
N PRO A 87 -18.93 15.27 17.77
CA PRO A 87 -18.11 16.49 17.76
C PRO A 87 -16.60 16.25 17.81
N ILE A 88 -16.12 15.28 18.61
CA ILE A 88 -14.70 14.94 18.67
C ILE A 88 -14.20 14.49 17.29
N ARG A 89 -14.95 13.60 16.63
CA ARG A 89 -14.62 13.12 15.29
C ARG A 89 -14.59 14.24 14.25
N LEU A 90 -15.58 15.14 14.28
CA LEU A 90 -15.62 16.30 13.38
C LEU A 90 -14.36 17.15 13.52
N VAL A 91 -14.02 17.56 14.75
CA VAL A 91 -12.85 18.41 15.02
C VAL A 91 -11.57 17.69 14.61
N ALA A 92 -11.43 16.42 14.96
CA ALA A 92 -10.25 15.62 14.63
C ALA A 92 -10.06 15.47 13.12
N GLN A 93 -11.10 15.15 12.36
CA GLN A 93 -10.99 14.97 10.91
C GLN A 93 -10.73 16.30 10.17
N LEU A 94 -11.35 17.40 10.61
CA LEU A 94 -11.04 18.73 10.07
C LEU A 94 -9.61 19.16 10.39
N LEU A 95 -9.14 18.91 11.61
CA LEU A 95 -7.74 19.17 12.00
C LEU A 95 -6.76 18.40 11.09
N ALA A 96 -7.06 17.13 10.81
CA ALA A 96 -6.25 16.32 9.90
C ALA A 96 -6.20 16.94 8.50
N PHE A 97 -7.35 17.35 7.95
CA PHE A 97 -7.41 17.99 6.65
C PHE A 97 -6.64 19.31 6.59
N PHE A 98 -6.71 20.14 7.64
CA PHE A 98 -5.89 21.35 7.72
C PHE A 98 -4.39 21.04 7.80
N ALA A 99 -4.00 20.00 8.54
CA ALA A 99 -2.60 19.62 8.71
C ALA A 99 -1.95 19.08 7.42
N ILE A 100 -2.73 18.43 6.55
CA ILE A 100 -2.24 17.85 5.29
C ILE A 100 -2.49 18.75 4.07
N PHE A 101 -3.19 19.87 4.23
CA PHE A 101 -3.51 20.77 3.14
C PHE A 101 -2.21 21.26 2.46
N PRO A 102 -2.03 21.17 1.14
CA PRO A 102 -0.82 21.65 0.51
C PRO A 102 -0.71 23.19 0.59
N TRP A 103 0.37 23.72 1.18
CA TRP A 103 0.69 25.15 1.18
C TRP A 103 2.10 25.41 0.63
N ALA A 104 2.34 26.65 0.19
CA ALA A 104 3.64 27.10 -0.28
C ALA A 104 4.61 27.28 0.91
N ILE A 105 5.77 26.65 0.84
CA ILE A 105 6.80 26.72 1.88
C ILE A 105 7.70 27.92 1.59
N ASP A 106 7.79 28.86 2.53
CA ASP A 106 8.82 29.90 2.49
C ASP A 106 10.15 29.31 2.98
N LYS A 107 11.06 29.05 2.04
CA LYS A 107 12.35 28.43 2.31
C LYS A 107 13.23 29.26 3.24
N ALA A 108 13.12 30.59 3.21
CA ALA A 108 13.94 31.46 4.05
C ALA A 108 13.60 31.30 5.54
N SER A 109 12.40 30.80 5.85
CA SER A 109 11.94 30.56 7.21
C SER A 109 12.37 29.20 7.79
N ILE A 110 12.78 28.25 6.93
CA ILE A 110 13.20 26.93 7.36
C ILE A 110 14.64 27.01 7.85
N LYS A 111 14.84 26.70 9.12
CA LYS A 111 16.16 26.44 9.65
C LYS A 111 16.45 24.95 9.52
N ASN A 112 17.52 24.63 8.81
CA ASN A 112 18.04 23.26 8.75
C ASN A 112 18.26 22.77 10.19
N ASP A 113 17.90 21.51 10.46
CA ASP A 113 18.08 20.81 11.74
C ASP A 113 17.15 21.22 12.91
N GLU A 114 16.14 22.08 12.70
CA GLU A 114 15.15 22.39 13.74
C GLU A 114 13.93 21.46 13.71
N PHE A 115 13.76 20.66 14.77
CA PHE A 115 12.56 19.84 15.03
C PHE A 115 11.42 20.62 15.71
N GLY A 116 11.37 21.95 15.53
CA GLY A 116 10.29 22.76 16.07
C GLY A 116 8.96 22.48 15.36
N ILE A 117 7.86 22.41 16.12
CA ILE A 117 6.50 22.16 15.59
C ILE A 117 6.11 23.16 14.50
N PHE A 118 6.70 24.36 14.46
CA PHE A 118 6.45 25.37 13.44
C PHE A 118 7.71 25.76 12.63
N SER A 119 8.84 25.12 12.89
CA SER A 119 10.11 25.36 12.17
C SER A 119 10.21 24.51 10.90
N SER A 120 9.63 23.30 10.92
CA SER A 120 9.64 22.37 9.79
C SER A 120 8.20 22.00 9.40
N PRO A 121 7.79 22.22 8.13
CA PRO A 121 6.46 21.87 7.64
C PRO A 121 6.07 20.42 7.88
N HIS A 122 7.03 19.50 7.73
CA HIS A 122 6.78 18.08 7.97
C HIS A 122 6.53 17.78 9.45
N VAL A 123 7.30 18.41 10.33
CA VAL A 123 7.11 18.28 11.78
C VAL A 123 5.74 18.82 12.21
N THR A 124 5.34 19.99 11.69
CA THR A 124 4.00 20.56 11.90
C THR A 124 2.92 19.58 11.50
N LYS A 125 3.02 19.03 10.27
CA LYS A 125 2.09 18.03 9.74
C LYS A 125 2.02 16.80 10.65
N THR A 126 3.15 16.22 11.01
CA THR A 126 3.22 15.01 11.86
C THR A 126 2.55 15.24 13.20
N PHE A 127 2.81 16.37 13.86
CA PHE A 127 2.19 16.69 15.13
C PHE A 127 0.66 16.76 15.04
N PHE A 128 0.11 17.56 14.12
CA PHE A 128 -1.34 17.76 14.04
C PHE A 128 -2.08 16.55 13.48
N VAL A 129 -1.49 15.79 12.55
CA VAL A 129 -2.05 14.50 12.10
C VAL A 129 -2.07 13.50 13.25
N SER A 130 -1.03 13.46 14.10
CA SER A 130 -1.00 12.59 15.29
C SER A 130 -2.13 12.92 16.26
N VAL A 131 -2.36 14.21 16.53
CA VAL A 131 -3.47 14.66 17.39
C VAL A 131 -4.83 14.28 16.79
N ALA A 132 -5.00 14.48 15.48
CA ALA A 132 -6.22 14.10 14.78
C ALA A 132 -6.49 12.60 14.83
N VAL A 133 -5.48 11.78 14.51
CA VAL A 133 -5.53 10.31 14.58
C VAL A 133 -5.87 9.86 16.01
N ALA A 134 -5.19 10.42 17.01
CA ALA A 134 -5.42 10.13 18.42
C ALA A 134 -6.88 10.31 18.84
N LEU A 135 -7.51 11.43 18.43
CA LEU A 135 -8.87 11.78 18.81
C LEU A 135 -9.94 11.03 18.00
N ASP A 136 -9.82 10.98 16.67
CA ASP A 136 -10.81 10.29 15.83
C ASP A 136 -10.78 8.78 16.07
N TRP A 137 -9.59 8.19 16.24
CA TRP A 137 -9.46 6.76 16.53
C TRP A 137 -10.04 6.37 17.89
N LEU A 138 -9.79 7.18 18.93
CA LEU A 138 -10.41 7.03 20.25
C LEU A 138 -11.94 7.02 20.15
N ALA A 139 -12.51 7.98 19.40
CA ALA A 139 -13.95 8.09 19.21
C ALA A 139 -14.53 6.96 18.34
N GLN A 140 -13.83 6.53 17.28
CA GLN A 140 -14.24 5.40 16.45
C GLN A 140 -14.25 4.09 17.25
N CYS A 141 -13.23 3.84 18.06
CA CYS A 141 -13.17 2.68 18.97
C CYS A 141 -14.26 2.74 20.06
N ASN A 142 -14.56 3.92 20.58
CA ASN A 142 -15.69 4.11 21.50
C ASN A 142 -17.02 3.69 20.85
N SER A 143 -17.24 4.07 19.58
CA SER A 143 -18.43 3.67 18.83
C SER A 143 -18.51 2.15 18.64
N PHE A 144 -17.40 1.48 18.33
CA PHE A 144 -17.37 0.02 18.22
C PHE A 144 -17.69 -0.70 19.54
N ALA A 145 -17.19 -0.19 20.67
CA ALA A 145 -17.34 -0.83 21.97
C ALA A 145 -18.66 -0.52 22.70
N ASN A 146 -19.17 0.71 22.56
CA ASN A 146 -20.26 1.20 23.42
C ASN A 146 -21.62 1.27 22.73
N VAL A 147 -21.70 1.17 21.40
CA VAL A 147 -22.99 1.14 20.70
C VAL A 147 -23.66 -0.21 20.94
N LYS A 148 -24.66 -0.22 21.85
CA LYS A 148 -25.40 -1.44 22.22
C LYS A 148 -26.58 -1.76 21.30
N SER A 149 -27.11 -0.76 20.60
CA SER A 149 -28.13 -0.97 19.55
C SER A 149 -27.56 -1.88 18.47
N ALA A 150 -28.17 -3.05 18.27
CA ALA A 150 -27.73 -4.01 17.26
C ALA A 150 -27.72 -3.38 15.86
N VAL A 151 -28.74 -2.60 15.52
CA VAL A 151 -28.87 -1.91 14.22
C VAL A 151 -27.74 -0.88 14.03
N ARG A 152 -27.46 -0.02 15.02
CA ARG A 152 -26.39 0.98 14.91
C ARG A 152 -25.00 0.34 14.89
N ARG A 153 -24.78 -0.70 15.70
CA ARG A 153 -23.52 -1.45 15.75
C ARG A 153 -23.24 -2.10 14.40
N GLU A 154 -24.23 -2.79 13.84
CA GLU A 154 -24.13 -3.42 12.53
C GLU A 154 -23.88 -2.40 11.42
N ARG A 155 -24.63 -1.29 11.42
CA ARG A 155 -24.43 -0.19 10.47
C ARG A 155 -23.01 0.35 10.52
N GLY A 156 -22.47 0.60 11.73
CA GLY A 156 -21.09 1.07 11.90
C GLY A 156 -20.03 0.07 11.45
N ALA A 157 -20.26 -1.24 11.66
CA ALA A 157 -19.35 -2.28 11.19
C ALA A 157 -19.36 -2.40 9.65
N TYR A 158 -20.55 -2.34 9.02
CA TYR A 158 -20.65 -2.30 7.56
C TYR A 158 -20.07 -1.02 6.97
N ALA A 159 -20.33 0.14 7.57
CA ALA A 159 -19.75 1.40 7.15
C ALA A 159 -18.22 1.32 7.07
N TYR A 160 -17.58 0.72 8.08
CA TYR A 160 -16.12 0.55 8.09
C TYR A 160 -15.62 -0.44 7.04
N ALA A 161 -16.25 -1.61 6.91
CA ALA A 161 -15.88 -2.59 5.88
C ALA A 161 -16.05 -2.02 4.45
N LEU A 162 -17.14 -1.31 4.19
CA LEU A 162 -17.40 -0.64 2.91
C LEU A 162 -16.44 0.52 2.65
N ALA A 163 -16.04 1.25 3.69
CA ALA A 163 -15.05 2.33 3.60
C ALA A 163 -13.68 1.81 3.17
N ILE A 164 -13.25 0.63 3.66
CA ILE A 164 -11.99 -0.01 3.24
C ILE A 164 -12.06 -0.39 1.74
N VAL A 165 -13.19 -0.95 1.28
CA VAL A 165 -13.42 -1.25 -0.14
C VAL A 165 -13.39 0.03 -0.99
N LEU A 166 -14.10 1.08 -0.58
CA LEU A 166 -14.11 2.37 -1.26
C LEU A 166 -12.70 2.98 -1.32
N HIS A 167 -11.91 2.85 -0.25
CA HIS A 167 -10.51 3.29 -0.20
C HIS A 167 -9.63 2.58 -1.23
N ALA A 168 -9.79 1.27 -1.41
CA ALA A 168 -9.07 0.55 -2.46
C ALA A 168 -9.52 0.99 -3.87
N ILE A 169 -10.83 1.23 -4.07
CA ILE A 169 -11.41 1.64 -5.36
C ILE A 169 -10.97 3.06 -5.75
N ILE A 170 -11.03 4.03 -4.84
CA ILE A 170 -10.74 5.44 -5.16
C ILE A 170 -9.27 5.64 -5.55
N ARG A 171 -8.38 4.77 -5.10
CA ARG A 171 -6.96 4.80 -5.45
C ARG A 171 -6.67 4.26 -6.86
N LEU A 172 -7.62 3.57 -7.50
CA LEU A 172 -7.47 3.04 -8.87
C LEU A 172 -7.28 4.13 -9.95
N PRO A 173 -8.19 5.13 -10.09
CA PRO A 173 -8.02 6.18 -11.09
C PRO A 173 -6.84 7.12 -10.80
N TYR A 174 -6.32 7.08 -9.57
CA TYR A 174 -5.20 7.90 -9.11
C TYR A 174 -3.91 7.09 -8.89
N LEU A 175 -3.81 5.93 -9.54
CA LEU A 175 -2.59 5.12 -9.61
C LEU A 175 -1.97 4.89 -8.23
N SER A 176 -2.79 4.34 -7.33
CA SER A 176 -2.50 4.07 -5.92
C SER A 176 -2.41 5.30 -5.00
N ILE A 177 -2.57 6.54 -5.44
CA ILE A 177 -2.55 7.70 -4.52
C ILE A 177 -3.93 7.87 -3.87
N ASN A 178 -3.97 8.20 -2.57
CA ASN A 178 -5.22 8.64 -1.94
C ASN A 178 -5.46 10.14 -2.24
N PRO A 179 -6.45 10.48 -3.10
CA PRO A 179 -6.69 11.87 -3.47
C PRO A 179 -7.06 12.77 -2.28
N PHE A 180 -7.82 12.23 -1.31
CA PHE A 180 -8.29 12.97 -0.13
C PHE A 180 -7.19 13.35 0.85
N MET A 181 -6.00 12.78 0.68
CA MET A 181 -4.83 13.03 1.54
C MET A 181 -3.69 13.73 0.79
N THR A 182 -3.91 14.09 -0.48
CA THR A 182 -2.85 14.61 -1.37
C THR A 182 -3.22 15.92 -2.05
N TRP A 183 -4.39 16.04 -2.66
CA TRP A 183 -4.74 17.20 -3.49
C TRP A 183 -5.75 18.13 -2.81
N SER A 184 -5.49 19.44 -2.91
CA SER A 184 -6.30 20.49 -2.27
C SER A 184 -7.80 20.38 -2.57
N ASN A 185 -8.18 20.19 -3.83
CA ASN A 185 -9.59 20.07 -4.22
C ASN A 185 -10.30 18.89 -3.55
N TRP A 186 -9.61 17.76 -3.43
CA TRP A 186 -10.14 16.56 -2.78
C TRP A 186 -10.16 16.68 -1.26
N ILE A 187 -9.19 17.38 -0.66
CA ILE A 187 -9.18 17.71 0.76
C ILE A 187 -10.37 18.61 1.11
N VAL A 188 -10.63 19.66 0.33
CA VAL A 188 -11.80 20.54 0.50
C VAL A 188 -13.10 19.76 0.35
N PHE A 189 -13.19 18.91 -0.67
CA PHE A 189 -14.35 18.04 -0.85
C PHE A 189 -14.55 17.09 0.35
N GLY A 190 -13.46 16.51 0.88
CA GLY A 190 -13.47 15.71 2.10
C GLY A 190 -14.00 16.46 3.31
N MET A 191 -13.58 17.71 3.52
CA MET A 191 -14.09 18.56 4.60
C MET A 191 -15.61 18.78 4.49
N ILE A 192 -16.10 19.05 3.28
CA ILE A 192 -17.55 19.22 3.01
C ILE A 192 -18.30 17.92 3.32
N LEU A 193 -17.80 16.77 2.88
CA LEU A 193 -18.42 15.46 3.15
C LEU A 193 -18.50 15.17 4.65
N VAL A 194 -17.44 15.45 5.41
CA VAL A 194 -17.43 15.27 6.87
C VAL A 194 -18.46 16.17 7.55
N LEU A 195 -18.58 17.44 7.12
CA LEU A 195 -19.59 18.36 7.64
C LEU A 195 -21.02 17.87 7.36
N VAL A 196 -21.29 17.40 6.15
CA VAL A 196 -22.60 16.84 5.78
C VAL A 196 -22.92 15.58 6.59
N ALA A 197 -21.96 14.67 6.71
CA ALA A 197 -22.11 13.45 7.52
C ALA A 197 -22.37 13.77 9.00
N PHE A 198 -21.67 14.76 9.54
CA PHE A 198 -21.88 15.25 10.89
C PHE A 198 -23.31 15.75 11.10
N VAL A 199 -23.84 16.60 10.22
CA VAL A 199 -25.21 17.14 10.33
C VAL A 199 -26.25 16.01 10.31
N ILE A 200 -26.10 15.04 9.40
CA ILE A 200 -27.00 13.88 9.28
C ILE A 200 -27.01 13.05 10.57
N LEU A 201 -25.83 12.67 11.08
CA LEU A 201 -25.70 11.83 12.27
C LEU A 201 -26.10 12.57 13.56
N MET A 202 -25.90 13.89 13.61
CA MET A 202 -26.37 14.71 14.72
C MET A 202 -27.89 14.74 14.79
N GLY A 203 -28.58 14.80 13.64
CA GLY A 203 -30.03 14.66 13.56
C GLY A 203 -30.55 13.34 14.14
N GLU A 204 -29.85 12.22 13.89
CA GLU A 204 -30.21 10.92 14.49
C GLU A 204 -30.07 10.94 16.02
N ASN A 205 -28.99 11.54 16.55
CA ASN A 205 -28.76 11.61 17.99
C ASN A 205 -29.80 12.46 18.72
N ILE A 206 -30.26 13.56 18.10
CA ILE A 206 -31.34 14.39 18.62
C ILE A 206 -32.64 13.58 18.67
N ASN A 207 -33.04 12.96 17.56
CA ASN A 207 -34.28 12.17 17.49
C ASN A 207 -34.29 10.97 18.45
N ALA A 208 -33.17 10.25 18.58
CA ALA A 208 -33.04 9.13 19.51
C ALA A 208 -33.12 9.56 20.99
N SER A 209 -32.72 10.80 21.30
CA SER A 209 -32.86 11.36 22.64
C SER A 209 -34.31 11.64 23.01
N ASP A 210 -35.16 11.93 22.03
CA ASP A 210 -36.61 12.13 22.22
C ASP A 210 -37.36 10.78 22.30
N GLU A 211 -36.94 9.76 21.56
CA GLU A 211 -37.49 8.39 21.69
C GLU A 211 -37.13 7.72 23.02
N LYS A 212 -35.95 8.00 23.60
CA LYS A 212 -35.62 7.53 24.96
C LYS A 212 -36.51 8.15 26.03
N LYS A 213 -37.05 9.36 25.81
CA LYS A 213 -38.06 9.97 26.70
C LYS A 213 -39.42 9.29 26.59
N SER A 214 -39.73 8.61 25.48
CA SER A 214 -41.02 7.92 25.25
C SER A 214 -41.05 6.44 25.65
N GLY A 215 -39.98 5.92 26.26
CA GLY A 215 -40.00 4.61 26.93
C GLY A 215 -39.98 3.38 26.00
N ALA A 216 -39.66 3.54 24.71
CA ALA A 216 -39.54 2.41 23.78
C ALA A 216 -38.28 1.57 24.08
N ILE A 217 -38.53 0.33 24.53
CA ILE A 217 -37.57 -0.62 25.09
C ILE A 217 -36.62 -1.15 24.00
N TRP A 218 -35.32 -0.93 24.19
CA TRP A 218 -34.26 -1.64 23.49
C TRP A 218 -34.17 -3.08 24.03
N SER A 219 -34.37 -4.08 23.19
CA SER A 219 -34.01 -5.46 23.54
C SER A 219 -32.48 -5.57 23.56
N ILE A 220 -31.91 -5.87 24.72
CA ILE A 220 -30.49 -6.17 24.89
C ILE A 220 -30.29 -7.65 24.59
N GLU A 221 -29.69 -7.98 23.45
CA GLU A 221 -29.14 -9.32 23.24
C GLU A 221 -27.81 -9.40 24.00
N HIS A 222 -27.83 -10.03 25.17
CA HIS A 222 -26.61 -10.56 25.78
C HIS A 222 -26.36 -11.94 25.17
N GLU A 223 -25.54 -12.03 24.13
CA GLU A 223 -24.83 -13.29 23.90
C GLU A 223 -23.75 -13.42 24.97
N THR A 224 -24.02 -14.25 25.99
CA THR A 224 -23.10 -14.68 27.04
C THR A 224 -22.01 -15.61 26.52
N SER A 225 -21.52 -15.39 25.28
CA SER A 225 -20.35 -16.11 24.81
C SER A 225 -19.15 -15.59 25.58
N SER A 226 -18.60 -16.43 26.48
CA SER A 226 -17.39 -16.18 27.25
C SER A 226 -16.18 -16.09 26.33
N SER A 227 -16.08 -15.02 25.54
CA SER A 227 -14.93 -14.74 24.69
C SER A 227 -13.82 -14.15 25.56
N SER A 228 -12.58 -14.62 25.37
CA SER A 228 -11.43 -14.01 26.03
C SER A 228 -11.26 -12.58 25.55
N THR A 229 -11.28 -11.60 26.47
CA THR A 229 -11.03 -10.18 26.18
C THR A 229 -9.74 -9.97 25.39
N ILE A 230 -8.67 -10.66 25.80
CA ILE A 230 -7.36 -10.54 25.17
C ILE A 230 -7.42 -11.06 23.73
N ALA A 231 -8.04 -12.22 23.49
CA ALA A 231 -8.17 -12.81 22.17
C ALA A 231 -9.00 -11.92 21.23
N THR A 232 -10.11 -11.35 21.73
CA THR A 232 -10.90 -10.37 20.96
C THR A 232 -10.04 -9.16 20.56
N GLY A 233 -9.23 -8.64 21.48
CA GLY A 233 -8.36 -7.51 21.19
C GLY A 233 -7.27 -7.85 20.18
N VAL A 234 -6.60 -9.01 20.31
CA VAL A 234 -5.62 -9.49 19.32
C VAL A 234 -6.25 -9.56 17.92
N SER A 235 -7.46 -10.11 17.79
CA SER A 235 -8.16 -10.13 16.50
C SER A 235 -8.55 -8.75 16.00
N PHE A 236 -8.91 -7.81 16.88
CA PHE A 236 -9.18 -6.44 16.49
C PHE A 236 -7.93 -5.70 16.00
N GLY A 237 -6.80 -5.83 16.68
CA GLY A 237 -5.52 -5.30 16.18
C GLY A 237 -5.09 -5.93 14.86
N GLY A 238 -5.24 -7.26 14.78
CA GLY A 238 -4.91 -8.04 13.59
C GLY A 238 -5.73 -7.65 12.36
N ILE A 239 -7.06 -7.47 12.48
CA ILE A 239 -7.91 -7.13 11.33
C ILE A 239 -7.60 -5.75 10.76
N ILE A 240 -7.29 -4.79 11.63
CA ILE A 240 -6.92 -3.43 11.23
C ILE A 240 -5.60 -3.52 10.44
N PHE A 241 -4.59 -4.12 11.05
CA PHE A 241 -3.28 -4.22 10.41
C PHE A 241 -3.33 -5.05 9.12
N PHE A 242 -4.08 -6.15 9.09
CA PHE A 242 -4.16 -7.00 7.90
C PHE A 242 -4.85 -6.30 6.71
N ASN A 243 -5.93 -5.54 6.98
CA ASN A 243 -6.53 -4.67 5.97
C ASN A 243 -5.56 -3.58 5.50
N GLN A 244 -4.79 -2.99 6.41
CA GLN A 244 -3.83 -1.95 6.06
C GLN A 244 -2.64 -2.51 5.26
N LEU A 245 -2.14 -3.69 5.60
CA LEU A 245 -1.00 -4.33 4.96
C LEU A 245 -1.30 -4.67 3.49
N LEU A 246 -2.44 -5.32 3.22
CA LEU A 246 -2.71 -5.90 1.90
C LEU A 246 -3.86 -5.25 1.11
N PHE A 247 -4.83 -4.64 1.79
CA PHE A 247 -6.14 -4.31 1.20
C PHE A 247 -6.44 -2.81 1.21
N SER A 248 -5.44 -1.96 1.47
CA SER A 248 -5.59 -0.49 1.41
C SER A 248 -5.49 0.07 -0.01
N THR A 249 -5.12 -0.74 -1.00
CA THR A 249 -4.94 -0.40 -2.43
C THR A 249 -5.19 -1.64 -3.29
N TYR A 250 -5.40 -1.45 -4.59
CA TYR A 250 -5.58 -2.56 -5.56
C TYR A 250 -4.24 -3.17 -6.02
N GLY A 251 -3.18 -2.36 -6.10
CA GLY A 251 -1.94 -2.71 -6.80
C GLY A 251 -0.92 -3.52 -6.00
N LEU A 252 -1.00 -3.52 -4.67
CA LEU A 252 0.04 -4.11 -3.82
C LEU A 252 0.19 -5.62 -4.00
N ILE A 253 -0.91 -6.38 -3.93
CA ILE A 253 -0.86 -7.84 -4.07
C ILE A 253 -0.31 -8.25 -5.45
N PRO A 254 -0.78 -7.70 -6.58
CA PRO A 254 -0.16 -7.96 -7.88
C PRO A 254 1.35 -7.72 -7.90
N ARG A 255 1.82 -6.60 -7.34
CA ARG A 255 3.26 -6.30 -7.26
C ARG A 255 4.03 -7.35 -6.46
N TRP A 256 3.48 -7.83 -5.36
CA TRP A 256 4.11 -8.85 -4.52
C TRP A 256 4.29 -10.21 -5.21
N VAL A 257 3.45 -10.52 -6.21
CA VAL A 257 3.48 -11.78 -6.97
C VAL A 257 4.04 -11.62 -8.39
N GLY A 258 4.67 -10.48 -8.69
CA GLY A 258 5.31 -10.24 -9.99
C GLY A 258 4.36 -9.91 -11.15
N LEU A 259 3.13 -9.47 -10.84
CA LEU A 259 2.12 -9.06 -11.83
C LEU A 259 1.93 -7.54 -11.85
N ASN A 260 1.40 -7.03 -12.96
CA ASN A 260 1.06 -5.61 -13.07
C ASN A 260 -0.10 -5.23 -12.13
N PRO A 261 -0.12 -4.02 -11.54
CA PRO A 261 -1.24 -3.57 -10.71
C PRO A 261 -2.59 -3.65 -11.41
N PHE A 262 -2.66 -3.25 -12.67
CA PHE A 262 -3.85 -3.34 -13.52
C PHE A 262 -3.62 -4.36 -14.65
N PRO A 263 -4.63 -5.19 -15.00
CA PRO A 263 -5.97 -5.30 -14.41
C PRO A 263 -6.03 -6.24 -13.19
N TYR A 264 -4.91 -6.81 -12.75
CA TYR A 264 -4.89 -7.88 -11.75
C TYR A 264 -5.38 -7.44 -10.36
N GLY A 265 -5.21 -6.18 -9.98
CA GLY A 265 -5.71 -5.62 -8.72
C GLY A 265 -7.24 -5.57 -8.62
N LEU A 266 -7.97 -5.74 -9.73
CA LEU A 266 -9.42 -5.87 -9.71
C LEU A 266 -9.87 -7.12 -8.94
N PHE A 267 -9.13 -8.23 -9.03
CA PHE A 267 -9.42 -9.45 -8.28
C PHE A 267 -9.35 -9.21 -6.76
N VAL A 268 -8.42 -8.37 -6.32
CA VAL A 268 -8.27 -8.01 -4.90
C VAL A 268 -9.52 -7.30 -4.39
N ILE A 269 -10.01 -6.29 -5.12
CA ILE A 269 -11.22 -5.54 -4.76
C ILE A 269 -12.44 -6.46 -4.77
N LEU A 270 -12.58 -7.32 -5.79
CA LEU A 270 -13.67 -8.30 -5.85
C LEU A 270 -13.63 -9.27 -4.66
N GLY A 271 -12.44 -9.70 -4.24
CA GLY A 271 -12.23 -10.48 -3.02
C GLY A 271 -12.73 -9.76 -1.77
N MET A 272 -12.35 -8.50 -1.59
CA MET A 272 -12.82 -7.68 -0.46
C MET A 272 -14.35 -7.55 -0.45
N MET A 273 -14.96 -7.28 -1.61
CA MET A 273 -16.42 -7.19 -1.76
C MET A 273 -17.12 -8.52 -1.45
N ALA A 274 -16.57 -9.64 -1.92
CA ALA A 274 -17.08 -10.97 -1.59
C ALA A 274 -17.08 -11.23 -0.07
N GLY A 275 -16.06 -10.73 0.64
CA GLY A 275 -16.00 -10.76 2.10
C GLY A 275 -17.19 -10.07 2.76
N VAL A 276 -17.56 -8.87 2.29
CA VAL A 276 -18.74 -8.14 2.79
C VAL A 276 -20.02 -8.93 2.52
N VAL A 277 -20.16 -9.54 1.33
CA VAL A 277 -21.34 -10.36 0.97
C VAL A 277 -21.52 -11.58 1.88
N ILE A 278 -20.43 -12.26 2.25
CA ILE A 278 -20.52 -13.47 3.10
C ILE A 278 -20.55 -13.17 4.61
N SER A 279 -20.36 -11.91 5.03
CA SER A 279 -20.26 -11.50 6.44
C SER A 279 -21.43 -11.95 7.33
N LYS A 280 -22.65 -12.12 6.79
CA LYS A 280 -23.82 -12.62 7.52
C LYS A 280 -23.87 -14.12 7.72
N LYS A 281 -23.06 -14.89 6.99
CA LYS A 281 -22.94 -16.34 7.18
C LYS A 281 -22.08 -16.62 8.42
N LYS A 282 -22.54 -16.19 9.61
CA LYS A 282 -21.80 -16.24 10.87
C LYS A 282 -21.19 -17.62 11.12
N HIS A 283 -21.96 -18.70 10.92
CA HIS A 283 -21.47 -20.07 11.08
C HIS A 283 -20.25 -20.39 10.20
N LEU A 284 -20.23 -19.93 8.94
CA LEU A 284 -19.09 -20.12 8.04
C LEU A 284 -17.91 -19.25 8.50
N VAL A 285 -18.16 -17.95 8.67
CA VAL A 285 -17.14 -16.93 8.96
C VAL A 285 -16.42 -17.19 10.29
N THR A 286 -17.13 -17.69 11.31
CA THR A 286 -16.54 -18.03 12.61
C THR A 286 -16.09 -19.49 12.72
N SER A 287 -16.18 -20.28 11.64
CA SER A 287 -15.80 -21.70 11.68
C SER A 287 -14.28 -21.88 11.75
N ARG A 288 -13.85 -22.93 12.45
CA ARG A 288 -12.44 -23.38 12.44
C ARG A 288 -11.95 -23.71 11.03
N ASN A 289 -12.82 -24.24 10.17
CA ASN A 289 -12.46 -24.62 8.82
C ASN A 289 -12.16 -23.40 7.94
N PHE A 290 -12.92 -22.31 8.08
CA PHE A 290 -12.65 -21.06 7.37
C PHE A 290 -11.33 -20.41 7.81
N PHE A 291 -11.02 -20.49 9.11
CA PHE A 291 -9.72 -20.08 9.64
C PHE A 291 -8.55 -20.92 9.09
N ILE A 292 -8.66 -22.26 9.11
CA ILE A 292 -7.64 -23.16 8.54
C ILE A 292 -7.48 -22.91 7.04
N PHE A 293 -8.58 -22.69 6.32
CA PHE A 293 -8.56 -22.34 4.91
C PHE A 293 -7.78 -21.05 4.66
N ALA A 294 -8.01 -20.00 5.46
CA ALA A 294 -7.23 -18.76 5.40
C ALA A 294 -5.73 -19.00 5.69
N LEU A 295 -5.37 -19.88 6.63
CA LEU A 295 -3.97 -20.23 6.87
C LEU A 295 -3.32 -20.91 5.65
N ILE A 296 -4.03 -21.85 5.01
CA ILE A 296 -3.56 -22.50 3.78
C ILE A 296 -3.36 -21.46 2.68
N LEU A 297 -4.34 -20.57 2.47
CA LEU A 297 -4.23 -19.49 1.47
C LEU A 297 -3.05 -18.55 1.76
N SER A 298 -2.77 -18.23 3.02
CA SER A 298 -1.62 -17.38 3.39
C SER A 298 -0.29 -18.05 3.09
N ALA A 299 -0.18 -19.36 3.31
CA ALA A 299 1.01 -20.12 2.96
C ALA A 299 1.21 -20.19 1.44
N ILE A 300 0.14 -20.43 0.68
CA ILE A 300 0.18 -20.43 -0.80
C ILE A 300 0.58 -19.05 -1.32
N PHE A 301 -0.07 -17.98 -0.86
CA PHE A 301 0.26 -16.61 -1.28
C PHE A 301 1.72 -16.27 -0.96
N GLY A 302 2.20 -16.62 0.25
CA GLY A 302 3.59 -16.42 0.62
C GLY A 302 4.57 -17.18 -0.28
N TRP A 303 4.26 -18.42 -0.64
CA TRP A 303 5.08 -19.23 -1.56
C TRP A 303 5.08 -18.68 -2.99
N CYS A 304 3.94 -18.15 -3.44
CA CYS A 304 3.77 -17.55 -4.76
C CYS A 304 4.28 -16.09 -4.86
N SER A 305 4.76 -15.51 -3.76
CA SER A 305 5.27 -14.13 -3.74
C SER A 305 6.75 -14.09 -4.16
N GLY A 306 7.10 -13.17 -5.04
CA GLY A 306 8.47 -12.95 -5.53
C GLY A 306 8.59 -13.10 -7.04
N THR A 307 9.80 -13.36 -7.51
CA THR A 307 10.10 -13.55 -8.93
C THR A 307 9.68 -14.95 -9.34
N VAL A 308 8.44 -15.08 -9.81
CA VAL A 308 7.84 -16.37 -10.15
C VAL A 308 7.21 -16.35 -11.55
N PRO A 309 7.05 -17.51 -12.20
CA PRO A 309 6.33 -17.59 -13.46
C PRO A 309 4.89 -17.06 -13.33
N PHE A 310 4.37 -16.50 -14.42
CA PHE A 310 3.04 -15.89 -14.47
C PHE A 310 1.94 -16.73 -13.81
N ILE A 311 1.87 -18.04 -14.09
CA ILE A 311 0.83 -18.92 -13.55
C ILE A 311 0.91 -19.06 -12.02
N VAL A 312 2.13 -19.09 -11.47
CA VAL A 312 2.37 -19.17 -10.02
C VAL A 312 1.98 -17.85 -9.37
N GLY A 313 2.37 -16.72 -9.98
CA GLY A 313 1.97 -15.39 -9.52
C GLY A 313 0.45 -15.22 -9.52
N PHE A 314 -0.24 -15.71 -10.56
CA PHE A 314 -1.70 -15.68 -10.66
C PHE A 314 -2.39 -16.53 -9.58
N ILE A 315 -1.86 -17.71 -9.24
CA ILE A 315 -2.34 -18.51 -8.10
C ILE A 315 -2.18 -17.73 -6.79
N GLY A 316 -1.04 -17.04 -6.61
CA GLY A 316 -0.79 -16.15 -5.47
C GLY A 316 -1.82 -15.02 -5.37
N LEU A 317 -2.12 -14.35 -6.49
CA LEU A 317 -3.12 -13.30 -6.60
C LEU A 317 -4.52 -13.78 -6.17
N ILE A 318 -4.97 -14.92 -6.69
CA ILE A 318 -6.28 -15.48 -6.33
C ILE A 318 -6.31 -15.86 -4.84
N SER A 319 -5.23 -16.46 -4.33
CA SER A 319 -5.12 -16.83 -2.91
C SER A 319 -5.22 -15.60 -2.00
N ALA A 320 -4.50 -14.52 -2.32
CA ALA A 320 -4.56 -13.27 -1.57
C ALA A 320 -5.90 -12.53 -1.73
N SER A 321 -6.55 -12.62 -2.89
CA SER A 321 -7.90 -12.07 -3.09
C SER A 321 -8.93 -12.77 -2.20
N LEU A 322 -8.82 -14.10 -2.06
CA LEU A 322 -9.64 -14.87 -1.11
C LEU A 322 -9.32 -14.54 0.36
N LEU A 323 -8.07 -14.19 0.69
CA LEU A 323 -7.74 -13.62 2.01
C LEU A 323 -8.43 -12.27 2.24
N GLY A 324 -8.62 -11.47 1.18
CA GLY A 324 -9.41 -10.23 1.25
C GLY A 324 -10.87 -10.49 1.61
N ALA A 325 -11.45 -11.58 1.08
CA ALA A 325 -12.78 -12.03 1.45
C ALA A 325 -12.84 -12.48 2.92
N TYR A 326 -11.86 -13.28 3.36
CA TYR A 326 -11.72 -13.69 4.74
C TYR A 326 -11.64 -12.47 5.67
N CYS A 327 -10.71 -11.55 5.42
CA CYS A 327 -10.47 -10.39 6.26
C CYS A 327 -11.71 -9.49 6.36
N ASN A 328 -12.33 -9.12 5.23
CA ASN A 328 -13.49 -8.24 5.27
C ASN A 328 -14.76 -8.88 5.82
N SER A 329 -14.90 -10.21 5.73
CA SER A 329 -16.06 -10.91 6.29
C SER A 329 -16.12 -10.86 7.82
N LEU A 330 -14.98 -10.70 8.50
CA LEU A 330 -14.87 -10.78 9.95
C LEU A 330 -15.30 -9.49 10.68
N TRP A 331 -15.37 -8.35 10.00
CA TRP A 331 -15.68 -7.06 10.65
C TRP A 331 -16.97 -7.13 11.48
N ILE A 332 -18.05 -7.68 10.92
CA ILE A 332 -19.36 -7.66 11.59
C ILE A 332 -19.35 -8.48 12.88
N VAL A 333 -18.85 -9.72 12.81
CA VAL A 333 -18.77 -10.64 13.96
C VAL A 333 -17.73 -10.19 15.00
N LEU A 334 -16.68 -9.51 14.56
CA LEU A 334 -15.64 -9.00 15.46
C LEU A 334 -16.11 -7.74 16.21
N ILE A 335 -16.77 -6.80 15.53
CA ILE A 335 -17.35 -5.62 16.19
C ILE A 335 -18.44 -6.04 17.20
N GLU A 336 -19.19 -7.09 16.92
CA GLU A 336 -20.10 -7.70 17.90
C GLU A 336 -19.36 -8.19 19.16
N LYS A 337 -18.25 -8.91 19.02
CA LYS A 337 -17.41 -9.33 20.17
C LYS A 337 -16.79 -8.14 20.91
N VAL A 338 -16.34 -7.10 20.19
CA VAL A 338 -15.81 -5.87 20.78
C VAL A 338 -16.88 -5.16 21.61
N SER A 339 -18.09 -5.01 21.07
CA SER A 339 -19.24 -4.41 21.77
C SER A 339 -19.65 -5.20 23.02
N ASN A 340 -19.45 -6.50 23.05
CA ASN A 340 -19.80 -7.36 24.19
C ASN A 340 -18.67 -7.47 25.24
N THR A 341 -17.55 -6.78 25.04
CA THR A 341 -16.42 -6.81 25.98
C THR A 341 -16.54 -5.70 27.03
N GLU A 342 -16.51 -6.07 28.31
CA GLU A 342 -16.59 -5.10 29.42
C GLU A 342 -15.24 -4.45 29.75
N LYS A 343 -14.14 -5.22 29.70
CA LYS A 343 -12.79 -4.77 30.05
C LYS A 343 -12.12 -4.03 28.89
N LEU A 344 -12.60 -2.84 28.57
CA LEU A 344 -12.14 -2.05 27.41
C LEU A 344 -10.65 -1.73 27.42
N GLY A 345 -10.08 -1.39 28.58
CA GLY A 345 -8.63 -1.12 28.69
C GLY A 345 -7.78 -2.31 28.27
N GLN A 346 -8.14 -3.53 28.70
CA GLN A 346 -7.43 -4.75 28.32
C GLN A 346 -7.63 -5.10 26.84
N LEU A 347 -8.86 -4.93 26.33
CA LEU A 347 -9.20 -5.16 24.93
C LEU A 347 -8.33 -4.30 23.99
N PHE A 348 -8.30 -2.99 24.24
CA PHE A 348 -7.58 -2.06 23.38
C PHE A 348 -6.07 -2.12 23.60
N THR A 349 -5.60 -2.48 24.80
CA THR A 349 -4.18 -2.73 25.03
C THR A 349 -3.70 -3.91 24.18
N SER A 350 -4.40 -5.06 24.22
CA SER A 350 -3.99 -6.21 23.39
C SER A 350 -4.16 -5.95 21.90
N ALA A 351 -5.16 -5.17 21.49
CA ALA A 351 -5.33 -4.77 20.09
C ALA A 351 -4.18 -3.89 19.58
N MET A 352 -3.85 -2.81 20.28
CA MET A 352 -2.84 -1.87 19.80
C MET A 352 -1.43 -2.43 19.92
N LEU A 353 -1.16 -3.28 20.92
CA LEU A 353 0.09 -4.06 20.96
C LEU A 353 0.19 -5.02 19.77
N THR A 354 -0.89 -5.73 19.42
CA THR A 354 -0.89 -6.65 18.28
C THR A 354 -0.67 -5.90 16.97
N TYR A 355 -1.39 -4.80 16.74
CA TYR A 355 -1.19 -3.94 15.57
C TYR A 355 0.28 -3.48 15.48
N THR A 356 0.83 -2.98 16.59
CA THR A 356 2.19 -2.43 16.65
C THR A 356 3.25 -3.50 16.39
N VAL A 357 3.11 -4.69 16.98
CA VAL A 357 4.01 -5.82 16.73
C VAL A 357 3.99 -6.23 15.26
N LEU A 358 2.82 -6.31 14.63
CA LEU A 358 2.72 -6.65 13.21
C LEU A 358 3.28 -5.54 12.30
N LEU A 359 3.10 -4.27 12.67
CA LEU A 359 3.69 -3.12 11.97
C LEU A 359 5.22 -3.17 12.02
N PHE A 360 5.81 -3.33 13.21
CA PHE A 360 7.26 -3.47 13.33
C PHE A 360 7.77 -4.71 12.62
N TRP A 361 7.02 -5.82 12.61
CA TRP A 361 7.37 -6.97 11.80
C TRP A 361 7.47 -6.59 10.31
N ALA A 362 6.47 -5.90 9.75
CA ALA A 362 6.50 -5.46 8.35
C ALA A 362 7.67 -4.52 8.03
N ILE A 363 8.08 -3.68 8.97
CA ILE A 363 9.27 -2.82 8.83
C ILE A 363 10.55 -3.66 8.88
N TYR A 364 10.68 -4.54 9.88
CA TYR A 364 11.91 -5.30 10.14
C TYR A 364 12.22 -6.30 9.03
N VAL A 365 11.22 -6.76 8.28
CA VAL A 365 11.44 -7.65 7.14
C VAL A 365 12.37 -7.03 6.08
N VAL A 366 12.39 -5.70 5.96
CA VAL A 366 13.15 -4.94 4.94
C VAL A 366 14.24 -4.12 5.60
N SER A 367 13.91 -3.38 6.66
CA SER A 367 14.77 -2.40 7.31
C SER A 367 15.57 -3.00 8.47
N TYR A 368 15.74 -4.33 8.52
CA TYR A 368 16.43 -5.03 9.62
C TYR A 368 17.82 -4.46 9.94
N LYS A 369 18.50 -3.89 8.95
CA LYS A 369 19.83 -3.31 9.11
C LYS A 369 19.85 -2.04 9.96
N PHE A 370 18.78 -1.25 9.90
CA PHE A 370 18.63 -0.01 10.67
C PHE A 370 18.07 -0.26 12.08
N VAL A 371 17.83 -1.53 12.42
CA VAL A 371 17.23 -1.95 13.67
C VAL A 371 18.26 -2.74 14.48
N PRO A 372 18.50 -2.37 15.75
CA PRO A 372 19.40 -3.13 16.61
C PRO A 372 19.06 -4.62 16.66
N TRP A 373 20.06 -5.48 16.47
CA TRP A 373 19.88 -6.95 16.40
C TRP A 373 19.18 -7.55 17.62
N TRP A 374 19.38 -6.97 18.81
CA TRP A 374 18.76 -7.41 20.06
C TRP A 374 17.24 -7.14 20.13
N LEU A 375 16.70 -6.35 19.20
CA LEU A 375 15.26 -6.22 18.97
C LEU A 375 14.70 -7.30 18.04
N GLY A 376 15.51 -8.29 17.62
CA GLY A 376 15.08 -9.42 16.80
C GLY A 376 15.07 -9.14 15.29
N SER A 377 15.76 -8.10 14.82
CA SER A 377 15.77 -7.73 13.39
C SER A 377 16.25 -8.87 12.48
N THR A 378 17.25 -9.64 12.92
CA THR A 378 17.77 -10.82 12.19
C THR A 378 16.78 -11.98 12.10
N LEU A 379 15.87 -12.13 13.07
CA LEU A 379 14.84 -13.18 13.06
C LEU A 379 13.75 -12.92 12.03
N LEU A 380 13.42 -11.64 11.82
CA LEU A 380 12.33 -11.21 10.94
C LEU A 380 12.80 -10.84 9.53
N ARG A 381 14.12 -10.74 9.31
CA ARG A 381 14.75 -10.48 8.01
C ARG A 381 14.13 -11.35 6.91
N GLU A 382 13.59 -10.70 5.88
CA GLU A 382 13.04 -11.32 4.68
C GLU A 382 11.83 -12.26 4.91
N ARG A 383 11.18 -12.20 6.08
CA ARG A 383 10.11 -13.14 6.48
C ARG A 383 8.67 -12.69 6.19
N ASN A 384 8.40 -12.11 5.01
CA ASN A 384 7.04 -11.71 4.59
C ASN A 384 6.01 -12.85 4.70
N GLN A 385 6.39 -14.06 4.35
CA GLN A 385 5.50 -15.23 4.38
C GLN A 385 4.95 -15.48 5.79
N THR A 386 5.82 -15.40 6.79
CA THR A 386 5.43 -15.58 8.19
C THR A 386 4.65 -14.38 8.74
N LEU A 387 4.90 -13.17 8.24
CA LEU A 387 4.08 -11.99 8.56
C LEU A 387 2.63 -12.18 8.12
N ILE A 388 2.40 -12.64 6.89
CA ILE A 388 1.04 -12.88 6.37
C ILE A 388 0.33 -13.95 7.23
N ILE A 389 1.05 -15.04 7.58
CA ILE A 389 0.52 -16.09 8.47
C ILE A 389 0.20 -15.49 9.85
N ALA A 390 1.08 -14.65 10.41
CA ALA A 390 0.85 -13.97 11.68
C ALA A 390 -0.39 -13.06 11.64
N CYS A 391 -0.64 -12.35 10.53
CA CYS A 391 -1.87 -11.59 10.32
C CYS A 391 -3.12 -12.48 10.35
N VAL A 392 -3.10 -13.64 9.67
CA VAL A 392 -4.23 -14.59 9.70
C VAL A 392 -4.43 -15.15 11.11
N LEU A 393 -3.36 -15.55 11.80
CA LEU A 393 -3.43 -16.03 13.18
C LEU A 393 -4.03 -14.97 14.11
N ALA A 394 -3.56 -13.73 14.04
CA ALA A 394 -4.06 -12.63 14.84
C ALA A 394 -5.54 -12.36 14.58
N THR A 395 -5.93 -12.18 13.31
CA THR A 395 -7.32 -11.88 12.89
C THR A 395 -8.31 -12.96 13.31
N GLY A 396 -7.92 -14.24 13.28
CA GLY A 396 -8.82 -15.36 13.57
C GLY A 396 -8.88 -15.85 15.02
N ILE A 397 -7.92 -15.47 15.88
CA ILE A 397 -7.76 -16.09 17.20
C ILE A 397 -9.02 -16.03 18.07
N ALA A 398 -9.78 -14.92 18.04
CA ALA A 398 -11.01 -14.74 18.82
C ALA A 398 -12.12 -15.76 18.50
N PHE A 399 -12.08 -16.37 17.32
CA PHE A 399 -13.08 -17.34 16.84
C PHE A 399 -12.68 -18.79 17.10
N VAL A 400 -11.37 -19.09 17.09
CA VAL A 400 -10.85 -20.46 17.31
C VAL A 400 -10.42 -20.73 18.76
N TYR A 401 -10.21 -19.69 19.57
CA TYR A 401 -9.69 -19.81 20.94
C TYR A 401 -10.43 -20.85 21.81
N LYS A 402 -11.77 -20.85 21.78
CA LYS A 402 -12.58 -21.80 22.56
C LYS A 402 -12.40 -23.23 22.06
N SER A 403 -12.36 -23.44 20.74
CA SER A 403 -12.14 -24.75 20.13
C SER A 403 -10.76 -25.31 20.46
N LEU A 404 -9.74 -24.46 20.55
CA LEU A 404 -8.37 -24.88 20.90
C LEU A 404 -8.26 -25.30 22.37
N ARG A 405 -8.97 -24.63 23.29
CA ARG A 405 -8.99 -24.99 24.72
C ARG A 405 -9.84 -26.23 25.02
N SER A 406 -10.95 -26.45 24.32
CA SER A 406 -11.83 -27.61 24.57
C SER A 406 -11.19 -28.96 24.24
N SER A 407 -10.14 -29.00 23.41
CA SER A 407 -9.43 -30.25 23.08
C SER A 407 -8.65 -30.86 24.25
N GLY A 408 -8.48 -30.16 25.38
CA GLY A 408 -7.78 -30.66 26.57
C GLY A 408 -8.67 -31.16 27.72
N GLY A 409 -10.00 -31.17 27.56
CA GLY A 409 -10.90 -31.58 28.64
C GLY A 409 -12.15 -32.27 28.11
N SER A 410 -12.28 -33.57 28.42
CA SER A 410 -13.52 -34.32 28.31
C SER A 410 -14.59 -33.68 29.20
N SER A 411 -15.27 -32.67 28.69
CA SER A 411 -16.55 -32.21 29.20
C SER A 411 -17.55 -32.32 28.07
N SER A 412 -18.18 -33.49 28.05
CA SER A 412 -19.48 -33.75 27.45
C SER A 412 -20.53 -32.84 28.11
N SER A 413 -20.46 -31.53 27.87
CA SER A 413 -21.64 -30.70 27.96
C SER A 413 -22.36 -30.86 26.64
N SER A 414 -23.46 -31.62 26.67
CA SER A 414 -24.47 -31.67 25.64
C SER A 414 -24.85 -30.24 25.23
N ILE A 415 -24.17 -29.73 24.19
CA ILE A 415 -24.61 -28.51 23.51
C ILE A 415 -25.95 -28.91 22.92
N LYS A 416 -27.03 -28.46 23.58
CA LYS A 416 -28.34 -28.32 22.96
C LYS A 416 -28.06 -27.69 21.61
N ARG A 417 -28.19 -28.47 20.53
CA ARG A 417 -28.43 -27.93 19.20
C ARG A 417 -29.72 -27.13 19.37
N GLU A 418 -29.59 -25.85 19.70
CA GLU A 418 -30.68 -24.93 19.49
C GLU A 418 -31.05 -25.10 18.02
N LYS A 419 -32.19 -25.74 17.79
CA LYS A 419 -32.91 -25.66 16.53
C LYS A 419 -33.39 -24.21 16.40
N SER A 420 -32.48 -23.26 16.24
CA SER A 420 -32.78 -21.94 15.69
C SER A 420 -32.51 -21.98 14.18
N ASN A 421 -33.10 -22.96 13.49
CA ASN A 421 -33.22 -22.97 12.03
C ASN A 421 -34.29 -21.97 11.56
N LYS A 422 -34.55 -20.90 12.32
CA LYS A 422 -35.45 -19.82 11.94
C LYS A 422 -34.61 -18.72 11.31
N ASP A 423 -34.55 -18.75 9.99
CA ASP A 423 -34.40 -17.60 9.08
C ASP A 423 -33.49 -16.46 9.57
N GLN A 424 -32.25 -16.78 9.96
CA GLN A 424 -31.20 -15.77 9.98
C GLN A 424 -30.93 -15.37 8.52
N PRO A 425 -30.99 -14.08 8.15
CA PRO A 425 -30.76 -13.66 6.77
C PRO A 425 -29.37 -14.11 6.35
N SER A 426 -29.29 -14.87 5.25
CA SER A 426 -28.01 -15.42 4.74
C SER A 426 -27.09 -14.36 4.13
N TYR A 427 -27.58 -13.13 3.99
CA TYR A 427 -26.91 -12.05 3.29
C TYR A 427 -27.14 -10.70 3.98
N PRO A 428 -26.27 -9.70 3.75
CA PRO A 428 -26.45 -8.33 4.24
C PRO A 428 -27.80 -7.73 3.85
N ASN A 429 -28.20 -6.66 4.53
CA ASN A 429 -29.43 -5.98 4.18
C ASN A 429 -29.37 -5.38 2.75
N LYS A 430 -30.55 -5.08 2.18
CA LYS A 430 -30.66 -4.55 0.82
C LYS A 430 -29.86 -3.26 0.61
N ASP A 431 -29.77 -2.40 1.62
CA ASP A 431 -29.03 -1.13 1.53
C ASP A 431 -27.51 -1.34 1.41
N VAL A 432 -26.95 -2.30 2.15
CA VAL A 432 -25.54 -2.70 1.99
C VAL A 432 -25.30 -3.27 0.59
N PHE A 433 -26.22 -4.08 0.07
CA PHE A 433 -26.13 -4.56 -1.32
C PHE A 433 -26.21 -3.44 -2.35
N ASN A 434 -27.07 -2.44 -2.14
CA ASN A 434 -27.16 -1.29 -3.04
C ASN A 434 -25.84 -0.51 -3.05
N ILE A 435 -25.19 -0.31 -1.90
CA ILE A 435 -23.87 0.33 -1.83
C ILE A 435 -22.82 -0.56 -2.51
N LEU A 436 -22.77 -1.86 -2.26
CA LEU A 436 -21.85 -2.77 -2.94
C LEU A 436 -22.03 -2.76 -4.45
N PHE A 437 -23.28 -2.72 -4.94
CA PHE A 437 -23.57 -2.59 -6.35
C PHE A 437 -23.08 -1.24 -6.90
N GLY A 438 -23.30 -0.14 -6.16
CA GLY A 438 -22.74 1.17 -6.51
C GLY A 438 -21.20 1.17 -6.57
N LEU A 439 -20.53 0.51 -5.62
CA LEU A 439 -19.08 0.32 -5.62
C LEU A 439 -18.61 -0.54 -6.80
N LEU A 440 -19.38 -1.56 -7.19
CA LEU A 440 -19.09 -2.37 -8.37
C LEU A 440 -19.19 -1.55 -9.66
N VAL A 441 -20.22 -0.70 -9.78
CA VAL A 441 -20.36 0.23 -10.91
C VAL A 441 -19.20 1.23 -10.94
N LEU A 442 -18.83 1.78 -9.78
CA LEU A 442 -17.68 2.70 -9.67
C LEU A 442 -16.37 2.01 -10.08
N LEU A 443 -16.15 0.78 -9.61
CA LEU A 443 -15.01 -0.04 -10.00
C LEU A 443 -14.97 -0.26 -11.52
N LEU A 444 -16.11 -0.58 -12.14
CA LEU A 444 -16.21 -0.74 -13.59
C LEU A 444 -15.85 0.55 -14.33
N LEU A 445 -16.42 1.69 -13.93
CA LEU A 445 -16.15 3.00 -14.55
C LEU A 445 -14.66 3.37 -14.44
N PHE A 446 -14.07 3.21 -13.26
CA PHE A 446 -12.65 3.46 -13.06
C PHE A 446 -11.76 2.48 -13.81
N SER A 447 -12.18 1.22 -13.94
CA SER A 447 -11.46 0.21 -14.74
C SER A 447 -11.49 0.54 -16.23
N VAL A 448 -12.62 1.01 -16.75
CA VAL A 448 -12.74 1.47 -18.14
C VAL A 448 -11.84 2.69 -18.37
N ASN A 449 -11.89 3.68 -17.48
CA ASN A 449 -11.00 4.83 -17.56
C ASN A 449 -9.52 4.41 -17.53
N ARG A 450 -9.16 3.48 -16.62
CA ARG A 450 -7.80 2.96 -16.49
C ARG A 450 -7.36 2.20 -17.73
N ALA A 451 -8.23 1.39 -18.32
CA ALA A 451 -7.93 0.63 -19.54
C ALA A 451 -7.64 1.57 -20.73
N ILE A 452 -8.29 2.73 -20.80
CA ILE A 452 -8.08 3.73 -21.85
C ILE A 452 -6.74 4.46 -21.65
N THR A 453 -6.34 4.72 -20.41
CA THR A 453 -5.11 5.48 -20.10
C THR A 453 -3.88 4.61 -19.89
N HIS A 454 -4.03 3.28 -19.86
CA HIS A 454 -2.92 2.36 -19.61
C HIS A 454 -1.87 2.39 -20.74
N PRO A 455 -0.56 2.38 -20.43
CA PRO A 455 0.49 2.24 -21.43
C PRO A 455 0.36 0.91 -22.19
N THR A 456 0.05 1.00 -23.47
CA THR A 456 0.12 -0.08 -24.46
C THR A 456 1.20 0.23 -25.50
N ASP A 457 1.68 -0.77 -26.24
CA ASP A 457 2.63 -0.59 -27.35
C ASP A 457 2.20 0.51 -28.31
N SER A 458 0.92 0.51 -28.69
CA SER A 458 0.33 1.51 -29.58
C SER A 458 0.29 2.90 -28.96
N SER A 459 0.00 3.01 -27.66
CA SER A 459 -0.02 4.30 -26.95
C SER A 459 1.38 4.88 -26.78
N ILE A 460 2.39 4.04 -26.54
CA ILE A 460 3.79 4.44 -26.35
C ILE A 460 4.35 4.93 -27.68
N ALA A 461 4.21 4.12 -28.74
CA ALA A 461 4.59 4.52 -30.09
C ALA A 461 3.84 5.78 -30.53
N GLY A 462 2.54 5.86 -30.23
CA GLY A 462 1.71 7.01 -30.55
C GLY A 462 2.13 8.33 -29.89
N HIS A 463 2.85 8.30 -28.77
CA HIS A 463 3.34 9.47 -28.04
C HIS A 463 4.78 9.85 -28.38
N HIS A 464 5.65 8.85 -28.56
CA HIS A 464 7.09 9.07 -28.64
C HIS A 464 7.68 8.87 -30.03
N TYR A 465 6.99 8.18 -30.94
CA TYR A 465 7.55 7.80 -32.24
C TYR A 465 7.07 8.78 -33.31
N THR A 466 7.89 8.98 -34.33
CA THR A 466 7.50 9.82 -35.47
C THR A 466 6.46 9.07 -36.29
N ARG A 467 5.33 9.73 -36.57
CA ARG A 467 4.26 9.13 -37.38
C ARG A 467 4.45 9.49 -38.84
N ASP A 468 4.75 8.47 -39.65
CA ASP A 468 4.79 8.58 -41.09
C ASP A 468 3.43 8.15 -41.65
N LEU A 469 2.69 9.11 -42.20
CA LEU A 469 1.39 8.87 -42.81
C LEU A 469 1.53 8.76 -44.33
N THR A 470 1.10 7.63 -44.88
CA THR A 470 0.82 7.50 -46.31
C THR A 470 -0.69 7.45 -46.54
N ALA A 471 -1.13 7.53 -47.80
CA ALA A 471 -2.56 7.44 -48.13
C ALA A 471 -3.21 6.10 -47.70
N THR A 472 -2.40 5.05 -47.47
CA THR A 472 -2.89 3.69 -47.19
C THR A 472 -2.34 3.08 -45.90
N SER A 473 -1.33 3.67 -45.27
CA SER A 473 -0.72 3.14 -44.05
C SER A 473 -0.23 4.23 -43.10
N VAL A 474 -0.19 3.89 -41.82
CA VAL A 474 0.47 4.68 -40.77
C VAL A 474 1.60 3.82 -40.23
N THR A 475 2.84 4.32 -40.31
CA THR A 475 4.02 3.67 -39.74
C THR A 475 4.61 4.55 -38.64
N ASN A 476 5.00 3.92 -37.52
CA ASN A 476 5.62 4.62 -36.41
C ASN A 476 7.13 4.33 -36.43
N THR A 477 7.93 5.37 -36.64
CA THR A 477 9.39 5.28 -36.67
C THR A 477 9.94 5.64 -35.28
N ALA A 478 10.56 4.67 -34.62
CA ALA A 478 11.14 4.86 -33.30
C ALA A 478 12.33 5.84 -33.32
N PRO A 479 12.56 6.62 -32.25
CA PRO A 479 13.78 7.40 -32.12
C PRO A 479 15.01 6.49 -32.08
N THR A 480 16.12 6.97 -32.61
CA THR A 480 17.41 6.22 -32.63
C THR A 480 18.37 6.70 -31.55
N ASP A 481 18.12 7.89 -30.98
CA ASP A 481 18.90 8.44 -29.90
C ASP A 481 18.53 7.77 -28.57
N ILE A 482 19.55 7.35 -27.84
CA ILE A 482 19.42 6.76 -26.52
C ILE A 482 19.71 7.87 -25.51
N LYS A 483 18.76 8.19 -24.63
CA LYS A 483 18.94 9.17 -23.56
C LYS A 483 18.56 8.54 -22.23
N SER A 484 19.58 8.01 -21.56
CA SER A 484 19.41 7.30 -20.31
C SER A 484 19.55 8.22 -19.10
N MET A 485 18.80 7.92 -18.05
CA MET A 485 18.80 8.64 -16.79
C MET A 485 18.86 7.66 -15.63
N ILE A 486 19.61 7.99 -14.58
CA ILE A 486 19.57 7.29 -13.29
C ILE A 486 19.22 8.29 -12.19
N TRP A 487 18.34 7.89 -11.28
CA TRP A 487 17.93 8.74 -10.17
C TRP A 487 17.41 7.95 -8.95
N THR A 488 17.91 8.29 -7.76
CA THR A 488 17.33 7.86 -6.48
C THR A 488 16.23 8.82 -6.06
N ILE A 489 15.02 8.29 -5.91
CA ILE A 489 13.78 9.08 -5.75
C ILE A 489 13.22 9.07 -4.31
N HIS A 490 13.93 8.49 -3.35
CA HIS A 490 13.57 8.44 -1.92
C HIS A 490 12.10 8.16 -1.65
N PHE A 491 11.58 7.07 -2.22
CA PHE A 491 10.21 6.60 -2.00
C PHE A 491 9.12 7.63 -2.39
N GLY A 492 9.43 8.55 -3.32
CA GLY A 492 8.47 9.54 -3.82
C GLY A 492 8.07 10.60 -2.81
N TYR A 493 8.96 10.91 -1.86
CA TYR A 493 8.89 12.13 -1.05
C TYR A 493 9.72 13.24 -1.67
N ASP A 494 9.42 14.48 -1.30
CA ASP A 494 10.36 15.58 -1.44
C ASP A 494 11.13 15.82 -0.13
N ASN A 495 12.09 16.74 -0.12
CA ASN A 495 12.92 17.04 1.05
C ASN A 495 12.11 17.59 2.25
N PHE A 496 10.80 17.81 2.08
CA PHE A 496 9.86 18.28 3.11
C PHE A 496 8.78 17.23 3.43
N GLY A 497 8.93 15.99 2.99
CA GLY A 497 8.01 14.89 3.22
C GLY A 497 6.61 15.09 2.60
N ARG A 498 6.54 15.85 1.51
CA ARG A 498 5.36 15.96 0.65
C ARG A 498 5.44 14.92 -0.47
N ASN A 499 4.32 14.63 -1.10
CA ASN A 499 4.26 13.74 -2.26
C ASN A 499 4.98 14.38 -3.46
N SER A 500 6.03 13.73 -3.98
CA SER A 500 6.82 14.25 -5.10
C SER A 500 6.47 13.66 -6.46
N PHE A 501 5.42 12.83 -6.57
CA PHE A 501 5.09 12.10 -7.82
C PHE A 501 5.01 13.03 -9.04
N PRO A 502 4.22 14.12 -9.05
CA PRO A 502 4.17 15.02 -10.20
C PRO A 502 5.49 15.75 -10.45
N ASN A 503 6.26 16.04 -9.39
CA ASN A 503 7.53 16.77 -9.49
C ASN A 503 8.60 15.88 -10.15
N VAL A 504 8.71 14.62 -9.71
CA VAL A 504 9.59 13.60 -10.30
C VAL A 504 9.22 13.38 -11.77
N THR A 505 7.93 13.18 -12.07
CA THR A 505 7.43 13.03 -13.44
C THR A 505 7.79 14.23 -14.31
N LYS A 506 7.61 15.45 -13.79
CA LYS A 506 7.94 16.68 -14.52
C LYS A 506 9.43 16.76 -14.83
N VAL A 507 10.30 16.49 -13.84
CA VAL A 507 11.75 16.53 -14.03
C VAL A 507 12.20 15.54 -15.10
N ILE A 508 11.71 14.31 -15.06
CA ILE A 508 12.03 13.30 -16.07
C ILE A 508 11.59 13.77 -17.47
N LYS A 509 10.36 14.32 -17.57
CA LYS A 509 9.81 14.85 -18.81
C LYS A 509 10.63 16.03 -19.36
N ASP A 510 11.02 16.98 -18.50
CA ASP A 510 11.81 18.16 -18.89
C ASP A 510 13.19 17.76 -19.43
N HIS A 511 13.79 16.70 -18.87
CA HIS A 511 15.03 16.14 -19.39
C HIS A 511 14.83 15.34 -20.68
N GLY A 512 13.61 14.92 -21.02
CA GLY A 512 13.33 14.11 -22.20
C GLY A 512 14.06 12.75 -22.18
N ALA A 513 14.31 12.19 -21.00
CA ALA A 513 14.93 10.87 -20.87
C ALA A 513 13.99 9.80 -21.42
N ASN A 514 14.54 8.85 -22.19
CA ASN A 514 13.76 7.81 -22.85
C ASN A 514 14.08 6.39 -22.33
N ILE A 515 15.11 6.26 -21.50
CA ILE A 515 15.43 5.10 -20.67
C ILE A 515 15.74 5.61 -19.26
N ILE A 516 15.04 5.15 -18.23
CA ILE A 516 15.15 5.69 -16.88
C ILE A 516 15.33 4.53 -15.90
N GLY A 517 16.41 4.56 -15.13
CA GLY A 517 16.59 3.76 -13.94
C GLY A 517 16.18 4.57 -12.70
N LEU A 518 15.19 4.08 -11.97
CA LEU A 518 14.79 4.64 -10.67
C LEU A 518 15.24 3.71 -9.54
N LEU A 519 15.69 4.33 -8.45
CA LEU A 519 16.21 3.65 -7.27
C LEU A 519 15.48 4.14 -6.03
N GLU A 520 15.42 3.30 -4.98
CA GLU A 520 14.53 3.51 -3.83
C GLU A 520 13.07 3.69 -4.29
N SER A 521 12.68 2.88 -5.26
CA SER A 521 11.40 3.01 -5.98
C SER A 521 10.29 2.11 -5.43
N ASP A 522 10.56 1.29 -4.40
CA ASP A 522 9.55 0.42 -3.80
C ASP A 522 8.70 1.15 -2.75
N LEU A 523 7.49 1.53 -3.15
CA LEU A 523 6.48 2.15 -2.28
C LEU A 523 5.34 1.19 -1.93
N SER A 524 5.39 -0.07 -2.39
CA SER A 524 4.33 -1.08 -2.20
C SER A 524 4.41 -1.74 -0.82
N ARG A 525 4.55 -0.89 0.21
CA ARG A 525 4.75 -1.26 1.60
C ARG A 525 3.95 -0.38 2.54
N VAL A 526 3.63 -0.92 3.72
CA VAL A 526 2.75 -0.28 4.70
C VAL A 526 3.29 1.08 5.19
N MET A 527 4.61 1.21 5.33
CA MET A 527 5.26 2.44 5.78
C MET A 527 5.35 3.53 4.70
N THR A 528 5.06 3.21 3.44
CA THR A 528 4.93 4.17 2.33
C THR A 528 3.49 4.29 1.84
N SER A 529 2.54 3.85 2.69
CA SER A 529 1.10 3.86 2.47
C SER A 529 0.62 3.00 1.28
N ASN A 530 1.40 2.01 0.86
CA ASN A 530 1.11 1.13 -0.27
C ASN A 530 0.85 1.89 -1.58
N ARG A 531 1.72 2.86 -1.90
CA ARG A 531 1.69 3.63 -3.15
C ARG A 531 2.57 2.96 -4.21
N ASP A 532 2.49 3.45 -5.44
CA ASP A 532 3.19 2.91 -6.61
C ASP A 532 3.57 4.06 -7.56
N LEU A 533 4.75 4.62 -7.34
CA LEU A 533 5.30 5.69 -8.18
C LEU A 533 5.67 5.19 -9.58
N VAL A 534 6.02 3.92 -9.72
CA VAL A 534 6.42 3.35 -11.00
C VAL A 534 5.23 3.25 -11.94
N GLU A 535 4.08 2.77 -11.45
CA GLU A 535 2.83 2.79 -12.22
C GLU A 535 2.41 4.21 -12.59
N TRP A 536 2.59 5.17 -11.67
CA TRP A 536 2.33 6.58 -11.91
C TRP A 536 3.16 7.13 -13.07
N ILE A 537 4.49 7.04 -13.00
CA ILE A 537 5.39 7.61 -14.02
C ILE A 537 5.19 6.91 -15.36
N ALA A 538 5.05 5.57 -15.37
CA ALA A 538 4.81 4.82 -16.59
C ALA A 538 3.54 5.26 -17.31
N THR A 539 2.48 5.52 -16.55
CA THR A 539 1.19 6.00 -17.08
C THR A 539 1.30 7.44 -17.58
N GLU A 540 1.82 8.36 -16.76
CA GLU A 540 1.90 9.79 -17.09
C GLU A 540 2.86 10.10 -18.25
N LEU A 541 3.92 9.30 -18.40
CA LEU A 541 4.91 9.47 -19.47
C LEU A 541 4.69 8.54 -20.66
N HIS A 542 3.66 7.69 -20.65
CA HIS A 542 3.42 6.66 -21.67
C HIS A 542 4.69 5.84 -21.97
N MET A 543 5.18 5.13 -20.96
CA MET A 543 6.39 4.32 -21.03
C MET A 543 6.08 2.88 -20.60
N TYR A 544 6.85 1.94 -21.13
CA TYR A 544 7.00 0.62 -20.52
C TYR A 544 7.61 0.78 -19.14
N SER A 545 7.25 -0.11 -18.22
CA SER A 545 7.90 -0.21 -16.93
C SER A 545 8.20 -1.65 -16.60
N ASP A 546 9.42 -1.91 -16.14
CA ASP A 546 9.77 -3.12 -15.42
C ASP A 546 10.20 -2.74 -14.00
N PHE A 547 9.59 -3.37 -13.01
CA PHE A 547 9.90 -3.13 -11.59
C PHE A 547 10.45 -4.43 -11.02
N GLY A 548 11.57 -4.37 -10.32
CA GLY A 548 12.14 -5.59 -9.79
C GLY A 548 13.42 -5.45 -8.97
N PRO A 549 13.72 -6.45 -8.13
CA PRO A 549 12.85 -7.57 -7.76
C PRO A 549 11.56 -7.12 -7.05
N GLU A 550 10.57 -8.01 -6.97
CA GLU A 550 9.25 -7.74 -6.41
C GLU A 550 9.36 -7.23 -4.96
N PRO A 551 8.40 -6.43 -4.43
CA PRO A 551 8.50 -5.88 -3.07
C PRO A 551 8.60 -6.99 -2.01
N SER A 552 8.02 -8.15 -2.29
CA SER A 552 8.10 -9.36 -1.45
C SER A 552 9.51 -9.94 -1.31
N ARG A 553 10.45 -9.50 -2.16
CA ARG A 553 11.89 -9.84 -2.14
C ARG A 553 12.74 -8.87 -1.30
N ASN A 554 12.11 -7.89 -0.64
CA ASN A 554 12.71 -7.12 0.46
C ASN A 554 13.91 -6.24 0.10
N THR A 555 13.99 -5.79 -1.14
CA THR A 555 14.88 -4.70 -1.54
C THR A 555 14.18 -3.34 -1.38
N TRP A 556 14.92 -2.24 -1.53
CA TRP A 556 14.33 -0.90 -1.61
C TRP A 556 13.78 -0.52 -2.99
N GLY A 557 13.89 -1.44 -3.96
CA GLY A 557 13.29 -1.29 -5.29
C GLY A 557 14.22 -0.65 -6.30
N CYS A 558 14.28 -1.30 -7.46
CA CYS A 558 14.79 -0.76 -8.71
C CYS A 558 13.62 -0.75 -9.71
N ALA A 559 13.59 0.22 -10.60
CA ALA A 559 12.66 0.24 -11.71
C ALA A 559 13.32 0.75 -12.98
N LEU A 560 12.97 0.13 -14.10
CA LEU A 560 13.30 0.55 -15.45
C LEU A 560 12.04 1.11 -16.10
N LEU A 561 12.11 2.33 -16.64
CA LEU A 561 11.09 2.87 -17.53
C LEU A 561 11.71 3.16 -18.89
N THR A 562 10.99 2.88 -19.98
CA THR A 562 11.52 3.05 -21.33
C THR A 562 10.41 3.24 -22.36
N ILE A 563 10.72 3.95 -23.45
CA ILE A 563 9.84 4.03 -24.63
C ILE A 563 10.09 2.88 -25.63
N PHE A 564 11.17 2.13 -25.45
CA PHE A 564 11.57 1.03 -26.32
C PHE A 564 11.00 -0.29 -25.82
N PRO A 565 10.57 -1.20 -26.71
CA PRO A 565 10.06 -2.50 -26.30
C PRO A 565 11.06 -3.28 -25.44
N ILE A 566 10.59 -3.85 -24.34
CA ILE A 566 11.36 -4.74 -23.47
C ILE A 566 11.21 -6.17 -24.01
N ILE A 567 12.28 -6.73 -24.58
CA ILE A 567 12.30 -8.09 -25.14
C ILE A 567 12.31 -9.13 -24.02
N SER A 568 13.17 -8.91 -23.03
CA SER A 568 13.32 -9.77 -21.85
C SER A 568 13.76 -8.92 -20.67
N SER A 569 13.42 -9.36 -19.46
CA SER A 569 13.92 -8.78 -18.23
C SER A 569 14.06 -9.85 -17.15
N ASP A 570 15.25 -9.94 -16.58
CA ASP A 570 15.57 -10.78 -15.44
C ASP A 570 15.78 -9.89 -14.21
N ARG A 571 15.16 -10.24 -13.09
CA ARG A 571 15.21 -9.49 -11.83
C ARG A 571 16.02 -10.27 -10.81
N VAL A 572 17.15 -9.70 -10.39
CA VAL A 572 18.15 -10.39 -9.57
C VAL A 572 18.27 -9.70 -8.21
N ILE A 573 18.35 -10.52 -7.15
CA ILE A 573 18.89 -10.06 -5.86
C ILE A 573 20.36 -10.40 -5.86
N LEU A 574 21.21 -9.38 -5.74
CA LEU A 574 22.65 -9.58 -5.63
C LEU A 574 23.00 -10.15 -4.24
N PRO A 575 24.09 -10.92 -4.11
CA PRO A 575 24.44 -11.57 -2.84
C PRO A 575 24.66 -10.55 -1.73
N SER A 576 24.01 -10.76 -0.59
CA SER A 576 24.08 -9.85 0.56
C SER A 576 23.98 -10.65 1.86
N PRO A 577 25.08 -11.25 2.35
CA PRO A 577 25.05 -12.10 3.53
C PRO A 577 24.59 -11.37 4.80
N GLU A 578 24.99 -10.12 5.03
CA GLU A 578 24.81 -9.42 6.31
C GLU A 578 24.08 -8.08 6.18
N GLY A 579 24.25 -7.43 5.03
CA GLY A 579 23.80 -6.09 4.74
C GLY A 579 22.48 -6.02 4.00
N GLU A 580 22.24 -4.83 3.46
CA GLU A 580 21.07 -4.51 2.65
C GLU A 580 21.02 -5.30 1.34
N LEU A 581 19.86 -5.91 1.07
CA LEU A 581 19.62 -6.59 -0.20
C LEU A 581 19.66 -5.61 -1.37
N ALA A 582 20.58 -5.87 -2.30
CA ALA A 582 20.74 -5.09 -3.51
C ALA A 582 19.88 -5.64 -4.66
N CYS A 583 19.15 -4.74 -5.34
CA CYS A 583 18.35 -5.05 -6.52
C CYS A 583 19.16 -4.87 -7.81
N LEU A 584 18.87 -5.70 -8.81
CA LEU A 584 19.34 -5.53 -10.17
C LEU A 584 18.25 -5.96 -11.16
N ILE A 585 18.03 -5.13 -12.18
CA ILE A 585 17.23 -5.46 -13.37
C ILE A 585 18.22 -5.65 -14.52
N ASP A 586 18.14 -6.80 -15.19
CA ASP A 586 18.87 -7.14 -16.42
C ASP A 586 17.87 -7.23 -17.57
N ALA A 587 17.68 -6.11 -18.29
CA ALA A 587 16.69 -6.00 -19.35
C ALA A 587 17.36 -5.91 -20.73
N VAL A 588 16.70 -6.45 -21.75
CA VAL A 588 17.10 -6.28 -23.16
C VAL A 588 16.02 -5.47 -23.86
N LEU A 589 16.41 -4.31 -24.39
CA LEU A 589 15.55 -3.40 -25.12
C LEU A 589 15.79 -3.53 -26.63
N LEU A 590 14.76 -3.35 -27.44
CA LEU A 590 14.89 -3.26 -28.89
C LEU A 590 14.96 -1.80 -29.35
N ILE A 591 16.13 -1.35 -29.81
CA ILE A 591 16.38 0.03 -30.25
C ILE A 591 16.89 0.00 -31.69
N ASP A 592 16.11 0.53 -32.66
CA ASP A 592 16.45 0.50 -34.09
C ASP A 592 16.89 -0.91 -34.56
N GLU A 593 16.06 -1.93 -34.28
CA GLU A 593 16.33 -3.35 -34.54
C GLU A 593 17.55 -3.95 -33.82
N THR A 594 18.22 -3.18 -32.97
CA THR A 594 19.40 -3.61 -32.22
C THR A 594 19.01 -3.95 -30.77
N PRO A 595 19.27 -5.18 -30.30
CA PRO A 595 19.16 -5.53 -28.90
C PRO A 595 20.21 -4.78 -28.08
N VAL A 596 19.76 -3.98 -27.10
CA VAL A 596 20.62 -3.24 -26.17
C VAL A 596 20.31 -3.71 -24.76
N ASN A 597 21.35 -4.16 -24.04
CA ASN A 597 21.21 -4.55 -22.65
C ASN A 597 21.21 -3.32 -21.75
N VAL A 598 20.17 -3.18 -20.92
CA VAL A 598 20.04 -2.10 -19.95
C VAL A 598 19.96 -2.71 -18.57
N ILE A 599 20.95 -2.41 -17.76
CA ILE A 599 21.05 -2.87 -16.38
C ILE A 599 20.75 -1.70 -15.44
N VAL A 600 19.85 -1.90 -14.48
CA VAL A 600 19.57 -0.94 -13.39
C VAL A 600 19.88 -1.61 -12.06
N THR A 601 20.69 -0.98 -11.20
CA THR A 601 21.05 -1.60 -9.91
C THR A 601 21.25 -0.61 -8.76
N HIS A 602 20.90 -1.06 -7.56
CA HIS A 602 21.09 -0.36 -6.28
C HIS A 602 21.89 -1.26 -5.32
N PHE A 603 23.11 -0.85 -4.97
CA PHE A 603 23.96 -1.59 -4.03
C PHE A 603 23.68 -1.19 -2.58
N GLY A 604 24.14 -2.03 -1.65
CA GLY A 604 24.04 -1.76 -0.22
C GLY A 604 24.98 -0.67 0.30
N ASN A 605 24.90 -0.43 1.61
CA ASN A 605 25.53 0.70 2.28
C ASN A 605 27.05 0.54 2.51
N THR A 606 27.68 1.62 2.98
CA THR A 606 29.15 1.80 3.12
C THR A 606 29.76 0.90 4.20
N GLU A 607 28.96 0.47 5.17
CA GLU A 607 29.38 -0.32 6.32
C GLU A 607 29.61 -1.79 5.95
N ASP A 608 28.91 -2.30 4.94
CA ASP A 608 28.88 -3.73 4.58
C ASP A 608 29.88 -4.04 3.45
N VAL A 609 31.18 -4.05 3.81
CA VAL A 609 32.28 -4.21 2.85
C VAL A 609 32.19 -5.51 2.05
N LEU A 610 31.87 -6.64 2.71
CA LEU A 610 31.74 -7.94 2.07
C LEU A 610 30.58 -7.97 1.08
N ASP A 611 29.42 -7.48 1.49
CA ASP A 611 28.21 -7.43 0.67
C ASP A 611 28.47 -6.60 -0.59
N ARG A 612 29.06 -5.41 -0.47
CA ARG A 612 29.41 -4.60 -1.65
C ARG A 612 30.36 -5.32 -2.60
N LYS A 613 31.35 -6.05 -2.08
CA LYS A 613 32.27 -6.84 -2.91
C LYS A 613 31.50 -7.92 -3.68
N LEU A 614 30.67 -8.71 -3.02
CA LEU A 614 29.90 -9.78 -3.65
C LEU A 614 28.85 -9.24 -4.64
N GLN A 615 28.22 -8.10 -4.33
CA GLN A 615 27.30 -7.40 -5.22
C GLN A 615 28.01 -6.93 -6.49
N THR A 616 29.21 -6.38 -6.34
CA THR A 616 30.07 -5.97 -7.46
C THR A 616 30.43 -7.15 -8.35
N GLU A 617 30.89 -8.25 -7.76
CA GLU A 617 31.25 -9.48 -8.49
C GLU A 617 30.04 -10.08 -9.22
N GLY A 618 28.88 -10.11 -8.57
CA GLY A 618 27.62 -10.57 -9.17
C GLY A 618 27.18 -9.71 -10.36
N ALA A 619 27.21 -8.38 -10.21
CA ALA A 619 26.88 -7.46 -11.30
C ALA A 619 27.88 -7.57 -12.46
N ALA A 620 29.18 -7.65 -12.18
CA ALA A 620 30.22 -7.85 -13.19
C ALA A 620 30.06 -9.18 -13.95
N ALA A 621 29.60 -10.24 -13.29
CA ALA A 621 29.30 -11.51 -13.95
C ALA A 621 28.14 -11.39 -14.94
N ILE A 622 27.09 -10.63 -14.61
CA ILE A 622 25.96 -10.36 -15.52
C ILE A 622 26.42 -9.56 -16.74
N VAL A 623 27.23 -8.52 -16.53
CA VAL A 623 27.81 -7.74 -17.63
C VAL A 623 28.64 -8.64 -18.57
N LYS A 624 29.45 -9.54 -18.02
CA LYS A 624 30.24 -10.49 -18.82
C LYS A 624 29.38 -11.49 -19.58
N LYS A 625 28.25 -11.93 -19.01
CA LYS A 625 27.29 -12.82 -19.69
C LYS A 625 26.66 -12.14 -20.91
N ASN A 626 26.42 -10.83 -20.86
CA ASN A 626 25.80 -10.04 -21.92
C ASN A 626 26.84 -9.29 -22.78
N ALA A 627 28.11 -9.71 -22.76
CA ALA A 627 29.24 -8.98 -23.34
C ALA A 627 29.12 -8.74 -24.87
N ASP A 628 28.28 -9.51 -25.54
CA ASP A 628 28.11 -9.57 -26.99
C ASP A 628 27.15 -8.48 -27.51
N MET A 629 26.45 -7.78 -26.60
CA MET A 629 25.51 -6.71 -26.92
C MET A 629 26.05 -5.35 -26.45
N PRO A 630 25.55 -4.23 -27.02
CA PRO A 630 25.70 -2.92 -26.39
C PRO A 630 25.07 -2.90 -25.01
N ILE A 631 25.74 -2.28 -24.04
CA ILE A 631 25.29 -2.25 -22.64
C ILE A 631 25.18 -0.81 -22.14
N ILE A 632 24.10 -0.52 -21.42
CA ILE A 632 23.94 0.66 -20.57
C ILE A 632 23.78 0.16 -19.15
N PHE A 633 24.63 0.61 -18.24
CA PHE A 633 24.63 0.18 -16.85
C PHE A 633 24.35 1.39 -15.95
N LEU A 634 23.11 1.51 -15.51
CA LEU A 634 22.57 2.57 -14.68
C LEU A 634 22.66 2.13 -13.21
N SER A 635 23.48 2.78 -12.42
CA SER A 635 23.87 2.21 -11.14
C SER A 635 24.02 3.20 -10.01
N TYR A 636 23.67 2.72 -8.82
CA TYR A 636 24.09 3.28 -7.55
C TYR A 636 25.00 2.28 -6.87
N ILE A 637 26.30 2.55 -6.93
CA ILE A 637 27.37 1.76 -6.33
C ILE A 637 28.04 2.61 -5.25
N THR A 638 27.96 2.16 -4.00
CA THR A 638 28.53 2.87 -2.83
C THR A 638 30.06 2.73 -2.81
N THR A 639 30.73 3.37 -3.76
CA THR A 639 32.16 3.24 -3.99
C THR A 639 32.72 4.44 -4.75
N LYS A 640 33.96 4.84 -4.45
CA LYS A 640 34.63 5.94 -5.14
C LYS A 640 35.33 5.43 -6.40
N VAL A 641 35.52 6.32 -7.37
CA VAL A 641 36.33 6.08 -8.58
C VAL A 641 37.73 5.53 -8.19
N ASN A 642 38.25 4.59 -8.99
CA ASN A 642 39.57 3.94 -8.84
C ASN A 642 39.76 3.06 -7.59
N THR A 643 38.69 2.69 -6.90
CA THR A 643 38.74 1.71 -5.79
C THR A 643 38.47 0.28 -6.28
N GLU A 644 38.64 -0.73 -5.42
CA GLU A 644 38.52 -2.17 -5.77
C GLU A 644 37.20 -2.51 -6.49
N ASN A 645 36.06 -2.06 -5.97
CA ASN A 645 34.76 -2.37 -6.57
C ASN A 645 34.55 -1.65 -7.91
N TYR A 646 34.94 -0.38 -7.99
CA TYR A 646 34.92 0.37 -9.24
C TYR A 646 35.77 -0.32 -10.32
N ASN A 647 37.00 -0.71 -9.98
CA ASN A 647 37.93 -1.36 -10.91
C ASN A 647 37.42 -2.73 -11.35
N THR A 648 36.76 -3.48 -10.46
CA THR A 648 36.13 -4.76 -10.80
C THR A 648 35.02 -4.59 -11.84
N LEU A 649 34.18 -3.55 -11.74
CA LEU A 649 33.16 -3.25 -12.74
C LEU A 649 33.79 -2.80 -14.06
N ARG A 650 34.79 -1.91 -14.04
CA ARG A 650 35.52 -1.50 -15.25
C ARG A 650 36.16 -2.70 -15.95
N ALA A 651 36.75 -3.62 -15.20
CA ALA A 651 37.36 -4.85 -15.71
C ALA A 651 36.36 -5.84 -16.34
N SER A 652 35.05 -5.64 -16.15
CA SER A 652 34.00 -6.39 -16.88
C SER A 652 33.81 -5.90 -18.33
N GLY A 653 34.51 -4.83 -18.74
CA GLY A 653 34.44 -4.24 -20.07
C GLY A 653 33.56 -3.00 -20.16
N LEU A 654 33.22 -2.39 -19.01
CA LEU A 654 32.44 -1.16 -18.94
C LEU A 654 33.34 0.07 -19.03
N ASP A 655 32.92 1.03 -19.84
CA ASP A 655 33.43 2.39 -19.88
C ASP A 655 32.58 3.32 -19.01
N ASP A 656 33.23 4.32 -18.42
CA ASP A 656 32.58 5.33 -17.59
C ASP A 656 32.30 6.59 -18.42
N THR A 657 31.22 7.28 -18.10
CA THR A 657 30.77 8.49 -18.80
C THR A 657 31.58 9.73 -18.46
N THR A 658 32.29 9.74 -17.32
CA THR A 658 33.11 10.88 -16.88
C THR A 658 34.22 10.44 -15.91
N ASN A 659 35.24 11.29 -15.75
CA ASN A 659 36.28 11.13 -14.72
C ASN A 659 36.00 11.99 -13.47
N GLU A 660 34.86 12.68 -13.41
CA GLU A 660 34.46 13.48 -12.25
C GLU A 660 34.32 12.62 -10.98
N GLY A 661 34.74 13.19 -9.85
CA GLY A 661 34.57 12.60 -8.54
C GLY A 661 33.09 12.39 -8.22
N ARG A 662 32.70 11.13 -8.04
CA ARG A 662 31.36 10.69 -7.64
C ARG A 662 31.47 9.71 -6.48
N TYR A 663 30.37 9.57 -5.74
CA TYR A 663 30.30 8.68 -4.58
C TYR A 663 29.37 7.49 -4.80
N CYS A 664 28.18 7.71 -5.38
CA CYS A 664 27.16 6.66 -5.46
C CYS A 664 26.63 6.43 -6.88
N GLN A 665 26.18 7.45 -7.60
CA GLN A 665 25.54 7.25 -8.90
C GLN A 665 26.54 7.26 -10.06
N TYR A 666 26.42 6.27 -10.95
CA TYR A 666 27.24 6.10 -12.14
C TYR A 666 26.39 5.58 -13.30
N ILE A 667 26.64 6.15 -14.48
CA ILE A 667 26.24 5.57 -15.76
C ILE A 667 27.49 5.04 -16.43
N PHE A 668 27.57 3.72 -16.57
CA PHE A 668 28.57 3.05 -17.41
C PHE A 668 27.93 2.57 -18.71
N TYR A 669 28.77 2.29 -19.71
CA TYR A 669 28.32 1.80 -21.01
C TYR A 669 29.36 0.88 -21.65
N LYS A 670 28.94 0.14 -22.68
CA LYS A 670 29.82 -0.69 -23.51
C LYS A 670 29.30 -0.73 -24.94
N ASN A 671 30.20 -0.72 -25.93
CA ASN A 671 29.87 -0.83 -27.37
C ASN A 671 28.83 0.20 -27.84
N LEU A 672 28.86 1.40 -27.25
CA LEU A 672 28.02 2.54 -27.61
C LEU A 672 28.90 3.78 -27.76
N GLN A 673 28.48 4.70 -28.64
CA GLN A 673 29.10 6.01 -28.73
C GLN A 673 28.47 6.94 -27.69
N LEU A 674 29.25 7.44 -26.74
CA LEU A 674 28.82 8.48 -25.81
C LEU A 674 28.75 9.83 -26.55
N ASN A 675 27.55 10.40 -26.62
CA ASN A 675 27.31 11.70 -27.25
C ASN A 675 27.39 12.85 -26.24
N LYS A 676 26.85 12.63 -25.04
CA LYS A 676 26.78 13.67 -23.99
C LYS A 676 26.59 13.03 -22.62
N PHE A 677 27.17 13.63 -21.59
CA PHE A 677 26.89 13.33 -20.20
C PHE A 677 26.64 14.64 -19.44
N GLN A 678 25.63 14.66 -18.57
CA GLN A 678 25.28 15.82 -17.75
C GLN A 678 24.77 15.40 -16.37
N ARG A 679 25.03 16.27 -15.39
CA ARG A 679 24.58 16.13 -14.00
C ARG A 679 23.69 17.31 -13.64
N PHE A 680 22.62 17.04 -12.92
CA PHE A 680 21.65 18.05 -12.51
C PHE A 680 21.38 17.95 -11.01
N SER A 681 21.19 19.11 -10.37
CA SER A 681 20.80 19.16 -8.96
C SER A 681 19.31 18.82 -8.82
N SER A 682 18.99 18.04 -7.80
CA SER A 682 17.61 17.67 -7.47
C SER A 682 16.81 18.72 -6.72
N PHE A 683 17.46 19.83 -6.34
CA PHE A 683 16.85 20.95 -5.62
C PHE A 683 16.04 20.49 -4.38
N ASP A 684 14.72 20.65 -4.40
CA ASP A 684 13.82 20.34 -3.28
C ASP A 684 13.27 18.92 -3.33
N ILE A 685 13.51 18.17 -4.42
CA ILE A 685 12.83 16.89 -4.67
C ILE A 685 13.57 15.72 -4.03
N SER A 686 14.89 15.73 -4.11
CA SER A 686 15.76 14.65 -3.63
C SER A 686 17.09 15.28 -3.24
N ASP A 687 17.83 14.65 -2.33
CA ASP A 687 19.20 15.04 -1.97
C ASP A 687 20.25 14.40 -2.89
N THR A 688 19.85 13.45 -3.74
CA THR A 688 20.72 12.83 -4.74
C THR A 688 20.57 13.50 -6.10
N GLU A 689 21.67 13.79 -6.78
CA GLU A 689 21.66 14.38 -8.13
C GLU A 689 20.98 13.46 -9.17
N GLN A 690 20.56 14.05 -10.29
CA GLN A 690 20.20 13.28 -11.49
C GLN A 690 21.42 13.20 -12.42
N GLN A 691 21.66 12.02 -12.99
CA GLN A 691 22.63 11.85 -14.06
C GLN A 691 21.94 11.44 -15.35
N VAL A 692 22.32 12.07 -16.45
CA VAL A 692 21.77 11.82 -17.79
C VAL A 692 22.91 11.61 -18.77
N ALA A 693 22.84 10.53 -19.56
CA ALA A 693 23.79 10.24 -20.63
C ALA A 693 23.06 9.97 -21.94
N SER A 694 23.61 10.47 -23.04
CA SER A 694 23.10 10.25 -24.38
C SER A 694 24.05 9.40 -25.18
N PHE A 695 23.54 8.39 -25.88
CA PHE A 695 24.30 7.44 -26.67
C PHE A 695 23.73 7.26 -28.08
N SER A 696 24.58 6.73 -28.95
CA SER A 696 24.20 6.17 -30.25
C SER A 696 24.76 4.76 -30.40
N VAL A 697 23.99 3.88 -31.05
CA VAL A 697 24.47 2.55 -31.44
C VAL A 697 25.59 2.72 -32.46
N ILE A 698 26.73 2.05 -32.23
CA ILE A 698 27.82 2.03 -33.20
C ILE A 698 27.35 1.18 -34.38
N LYS A 699 26.95 1.82 -35.48
CA LYS A 699 26.66 1.12 -36.73
C LYS A 699 28.01 0.69 -37.30
N GLU A 700 28.39 -0.58 -37.11
CA GLU A 700 29.47 -1.16 -37.90
C GLU A 700 29.11 -0.95 -39.37
N ASN A 701 29.95 -0.22 -40.10
CA ASN A 701 29.80 -0.08 -41.54
C ASN A 701 29.88 -1.51 -42.14
N LYS A 702 28.74 -2.18 -42.31
CA LYS A 702 28.67 -3.45 -43.07
C LYS A 702 29.18 -3.27 -44.50
N GLN A 703 29.32 -2.02 -44.98
CA GLN A 703 30.04 -1.70 -46.21
C GLN A 703 31.56 -1.93 -46.12
N GLN A 704 32.21 -1.75 -44.96
CA GLN A 704 33.64 -2.05 -44.82
C GLN A 704 33.91 -3.55 -44.63
N GLN A 705 33.03 -4.32 -43.99
CA GLN A 705 33.18 -5.78 -43.95
C GLN A 705 32.94 -6.41 -45.33
N GLN A 706 31.94 -5.94 -46.09
CA GLN A 706 31.75 -6.39 -47.48
C GLN A 706 32.87 -5.94 -48.42
N GLN A 707 33.44 -4.74 -48.22
CA GLN A 707 34.63 -4.33 -48.99
C GLN A 707 35.89 -5.10 -48.58
N THR A 708 36.05 -5.46 -47.30
CA THR A 708 37.20 -6.26 -46.85
C THR A 708 37.06 -7.71 -47.33
N GLU A 709 35.86 -8.30 -47.32
CA GLU A 709 35.61 -9.64 -47.87
C GLU A 709 35.77 -9.67 -49.39
N GLN A 710 35.35 -8.63 -50.11
CA GLN A 710 35.60 -8.52 -51.56
C GLN A 710 37.08 -8.27 -51.89
N GLN A 711 37.82 -7.55 -51.03
CA GLN A 711 39.26 -7.35 -51.19
C GLN A 711 40.10 -8.55 -50.76
N THR A 712 39.55 -9.48 -49.97
CA THR A 712 40.24 -10.72 -49.59
C THR A 712 39.94 -11.86 -50.57
N GLN A 713 38.89 -11.72 -51.40
CA GLN A 713 38.56 -12.68 -52.48
C GLN A 713 39.14 -12.30 -53.85
N GLN A 714 39.68 -11.09 -54.01
CA GLN A 714 40.51 -10.69 -55.15
C GLN A 714 41.99 -10.90 -54.81
#